data_AF-A0A4U0WIK2-F1
#
_entry.id   AF-A0A4U0WIK2-F1
#
_cell.length_a   1.000
_cell.length_b   1.000
_cell.length_c   1.000
_cell.angle_alpha   90.00
_cell.angle_beta   90.00
_cell.angle_gamma   90.00
#
_symmetry.space_group_name_H-M   'P 1'
#
loop_
_entity.id
_entity.type
_entity.pdbx_description
1 polymer ?
#
loop_
_entity_poly.entity_id
_entity_poly.type
_entity_poly.pdbx_seq_one_letter_code
_entity_poly.pdbx_strand_id
1 'polypeptide(L)'
;MEPPAIVTQEEMNTSERYETLLPQSQANGSRMSISGATLSRQPSKVQDALLSNSYVVPIPFVGHQRDQYTSITETDMKVIERFLATTTPEVQLVRKAERLVEEKRQIALHPDLVNGETMTPYDVRPEQEAQWYVDCSVKFRFLKELLDGVRDQTLHIAIVTQPGRILDMLDKFLTGIHMPHRRMHDVATVSLASEDQGLMITIVSVRDDVHEAQPSPADLIIALGPTITAECLPIRALTHGEKQAPLATLVVPYTIEHLEQSISPALPEHTRLRTLVSGFNHYRHDAGRLEEEHLGLAPAAKALGAYLVAGQGGQGWPLPTLAPLENLDSQTESDIEPPVTQDEELLEAATGTKRPLELDGTAPNGSETAKKARIGPAAAEGNMQEFPATINPQELEITRISDSVTKPTQAVSTATGTAAWPTLSDAEQSLQRMLQETQARLDEHVHALSEVQFRNEDLRQQLVAITITRNGLTATAQGYYDRATSAETKFFALRAEHSELKQQLVDAKARALEHSVPERAEFETLRLKVEKTEVEKAQMEKRLAGVNKDHEFLREQYQTISQRAQALLSQATDLEVSLAAAQTLATGEHAKLRQMGYDAQTKSLRDENKKVKAILGDRDAAVKFRDEEIARLKEAARGRMGTRGTSVPRSPRLGSPMRMGDGGGATPRGRGSRQGSPAAGEVKGKGAGLLHPLRNVG
;
A
#
# COMPACT_ATOMS: atom_id res chain seq x y z
N MET A 1 39.73 61.13 45.13
CA MET A 1 41.05 60.73 44.60
C MET A 1 41.42 59.44 45.29
N GLU A 2 41.43 58.33 44.57
CA GLU A 2 42.21 57.11 44.84
C GLU A 2 42.04 56.19 43.61
N PRO A 3 43.05 55.37 43.25
CA PRO A 3 43.03 54.61 42.00
C PRO A 3 42.23 53.29 42.12
N PRO A 4 41.60 52.81 41.03
CA PRO A 4 40.99 51.48 41.01
C PRO A 4 42.05 50.38 41.04
N ALA A 5 41.72 49.25 41.68
CA ALA A 5 42.60 48.09 41.79
C ALA A 5 42.75 47.34 40.45
N ILE A 6 43.91 46.71 40.25
CA ILE A 6 44.20 45.86 39.08
C ILE A 6 43.67 44.45 39.39
N VAL A 7 42.54 44.09 38.81
CA VAL A 7 42.02 42.71 38.82
C VAL A 7 42.85 41.87 37.84
N THR A 8 43.31 40.71 38.30
CA THR A 8 44.09 39.77 37.46
C THR A 8 43.19 38.67 36.89
N GLN A 9 43.66 38.01 35.84
CA GLN A 9 42.81 37.21 34.94
C GLN A 9 42.27 35.89 35.53
N GLU A 10 42.60 35.58 36.79
CA GLU A 10 42.18 34.36 37.50
C GLU A 10 40.85 34.54 38.28
N GLU A 11 40.43 35.77 38.61
CA GLU A 11 39.18 36.03 39.35
C GLU A 11 37.90 35.96 38.47
N MET A 12 38.01 35.70 37.17
CA MET A 12 36.88 35.72 36.23
C MET A 12 36.12 34.38 36.08
N ASN A 13 36.48 33.33 36.82
CA ASN A 13 35.95 31.96 36.62
C ASN A 13 35.35 31.29 37.88
N THR A 14 34.74 32.06 38.79
CA THR A 14 34.00 31.51 39.95
C THR A 14 32.49 31.77 39.83
N SER A 15 31.77 30.89 39.14
CA SER A 15 30.29 30.88 39.06
C SER A 15 29.67 29.73 39.88
N GLU A 16 29.99 29.67 41.17
CA GLU A 16 29.30 28.77 42.11
C GLU A 16 27.83 29.20 42.29
N ARG A 17 26.92 28.62 41.51
CA ARG A 17 25.47 28.47 41.80
C ARG A 17 24.77 27.61 40.75
N TYR A 18 24.61 26.32 41.04
CA TYR A 18 23.30 25.67 41.27
C TYR A 18 23.50 24.15 41.30
N GLU A 19 23.44 23.56 42.49
CA GLU A 19 23.44 22.11 42.67
C GLU A 19 22.03 21.54 42.46
N THR A 20 21.89 20.49 41.64
CA THR A 20 20.74 19.56 41.73
C THR A 20 21.09 18.13 41.30
N LEU A 21 21.66 17.38 42.24
CA LEU A 21 21.37 15.96 42.52
C LEU A 21 21.23 14.98 41.33
N LEU A 22 22.32 14.31 40.98
CA LEU A 22 22.31 12.87 40.64
C LEU A 22 23.47 12.15 41.36
N PRO A 23 23.31 10.88 41.78
CA PRO A 23 24.23 10.22 42.70
C PRO A 23 25.51 9.69 42.04
N GLN A 24 26.57 9.62 42.84
CA GLN A 24 27.91 9.17 42.45
C GLN A 24 28.00 7.65 42.25
N SER A 25 28.90 7.21 41.36
CA SER A 25 29.69 6.00 41.58
C SER A 25 31.17 6.32 41.40
N GLN A 26 32.04 5.68 42.18
CA GLN A 26 33.42 6.13 42.37
C GLN A 26 34.38 5.45 41.39
N ALA A 27 35.14 6.26 40.64
CA ALA A 27 36.37 5.80 40.02
C ALA A 27 37.51 5.88 41.03
N ASN A 28 38.21 4.76 41.26
CA ASN A 28 39.50 4.74 41.93
C ASN A 28 40.49 4.02 40.99
N GLY A 29 41.50 4.75 40.50
CA GLY A 29 42.18 4.39 39.26
C GLY A 29 43.64 3.99 39.40
N SER A 30 44.28 3.71 38.25
CA SER A 30 45.73 3.82 38.07
C SER A 30 46.08 4.01 36.60
N ARG A 31 47.13 4.80 36.34
CA ARG A 31 47.69 5.05 35.01
C ARG A 31 48.48 3.82 34.51
N MET A 32 48.61 3.70 33.18
CA MET A 32 49.93 3.65 32.49
C MET A 32 49.74 3.99 31.00
N SER A 33 50.85 4.22 30.28
CA SER A 33 50.89 4.75 28.92
C SER A 33 50.86 3.67 27.85
N ILE A 34 50.28 3.96 26.67
CA ILE A 34 50.55 3.27 25.40
C ILE A 34 50.71 4.33 24.30
N SER A 35 51.75 4.19 23.48
CA SER A 35 52.01 5.04 22.31
C SER A 35 51.51 4.39 21.02
N GLY A 36 50.98 5.20 20.10
CA GLY A 36 50.91 4.97 18.64
C GLY A 36 50.51 3.57 18.15
N ALA A 37 49.24 3.38 17.83
CA ALA A 37 48.76 2.29 16.96
C ALA A 37 47.65 2.78 16.02
N THR A 38 47.76 2.44 14.74
CA THR A 38 46.77 2.80 13.71
C THR A 38 45.50 1.97 13.87
N LEU A 39 44.39 2.59 14.28
CA LEU A 39 43.14 1.87 14.53
C LEU A 39 42.36 1.60 13.23
N SER A 40 42.68 0.49 12.58
CA SER A 40 41.71 -0.20 11.71
C SER A 40 40.48 -0.58 12.53
N ARG A 41 39.28 -0.25 12.04
CA ARG A 41 38.00 -0.46 12.74
C ARG A 41 37.59 -1.94 12.72
N GLN A 42 38.20 -2.76 13.58
CA GLN A 42 37.56 -4.01 13.98
C GLN A 42 36.28 -3.71 14.79
N PRO A 43 35.15 -4.38 14.53
CA PRO A 43 33.97 -4.25 15.35
C PRO A 43 34.24 -4.81 16.76
N SER A 44 33.94 -4.02 17.79
CA SER A 44 34.12 -4.39 19.19
C SER A 44 33.20 -5.54 19.58
N LYS A 45 33.76 -6.61 20.19
CA LYS A 45 33.03 -7.80 20.68
C LYS A 45 32.17 -7.53 21.94
N VAL A 46 31.25 -6.56 21.86
CA VAL A 46 30.09 -6.41 22.76
C VAL A 46 28.91 -5.90 21.93
N GLN A 47 28.27 -6.80 21.20
CA GLN A 47 26.95 -6.61 20.60
C GLN A 47 26.10 -7.85 20.91
N ASP A 48 24.81 -7.64 21.13
CA ASP A 48 23.97 -8.60 21.85
C ASP A 48 23.80 -9.95 21.16
N ALA A 49 23.79 -11.01 21.96
CA ALA A 49 23.59 -12.38 21.53
C ALA A 49 22.18 -12.69 20.97
N LEU A 50 21.36 -11.67 20.71
CA LEU A 50 20.10 -11.76 19.95
C LEU A 50 20.30 -11.39 18.46
N LEU A 51 21.30 -10.56 18.14
CA LEU A 51 21.62 -10.19 16.76
C LEU A 51 22.26 -11.34 15.98
N SER A 52 22.89 -12.29 16.68
CA SER A 52 23.59 -13.45 16.12
C SER A 52 22.70 -14.52 15.47
N ASN A 53 21.38 -14.37 15.50
CA ASN A 53 20.42 -15.32 14.90
C ASN A 53 19.35 -14.64 14.03
N SER A 54 19.66 -13.44 13.52
CA SER A 54 18.78 -12.67 12.63
C SER A 54 19.30 -12.71 11.20
N TYR A 55 18.47 -13.18 10.26
CA TYR A 55 18.83 -13.39 8.86
C TYR A 55 17.82 -12.72 7.93
N VAL A 56 18.30 -12.06 6.89
CA VAL A 56 17.45 -11.48 5.85
C VAL A 56 17.39 -12.42 4.66
N VAL A 57 16.19 -12.93 4.37
CA VAL A 57 15.92 -13.85 3.27
C VAL A 57 15.43 -13.06 2.06
N PRO A 58 16.20 -12.99 0.96
CA PRO A 58 15.77 -12.33 -0.26
C PRO A 58 14.75 -13.18 -1.02
N ILE A 59 13.67 -12.53 -1.47
CA ILE A 59 12.61 -13.16 -2.29
C ILE A 59 12.53 -12.48 -3.67
N PRO A 60 12.51 -13.24 -4.78
CA PRO A 60 12.37 -12.68 -6.12
C PRO A 60 10.98 -12.07 -6.35
N PHE A 61 10.93 -10.93 -7.03
CA PHE A 61 9.67 -10.26 -7.42
C PHE A 61 9.36 -10.60 -8.88
N VAL A 62 8.20 -11.21 -9.13
CA VAL A 62 7.84 -11.78 -10.44
C VAL A 62 6.37 -11.58 -10.78
N GLY A 63 6.10 -11.30 -12.06
CA GLY A 63 4.74 -11.07 -12.58
C GLY A 63 4.05 -9.85 -11.98
N HIS A 64 2.72 -9.91 -11.91
CA HIS A 64 1.83 -8.78 -11.64
C HIS A 64 2.24 -7.88 -10.45
N GLN A 65 2.75 -8.46 -9.36
CA GLN A 65 3.18 -7.70 -8.18
C GLN A 65 4.36 -6.76 -8.49
N ARG A 66 5.32 -7.20 -9.31
CA ARG A 66 6.42 -6.36 -9.80
C ARG A 66 5.93 -5.32 -10.81
N ASP A 67 5.06 -5.74 -11.74
CA ASP A 67 4.53 -4.86 -12.78
C ASP A 67 3.73 -3.68 -12.17
N GLN A 68 2.86 -3.97 -11.19
CA GLN A 68 2.14 -2.94 -10.42
C GLN A 68 3.09 -2.05 -9.61
N TYR A 69 4.10 -2.64 -8.95
CA TYR A 69 5.09 -1.89 -8.19
C TYR A 69 5.84 -0.89 -9.09
N THR A 70 6.32 -1.31 -10.27
CA THR A 70 7.01 -0.41 -11.22
C THR A 70 6.04 0.63 -11.80
N SER A 71 4.83 0.23 -12.18
CA SER A 71 3.81 1.11 -12.79
C SER A 71 3.43 2.31 -11.91
N ILE A 72 3.41 2.17 -10.58
CA ILE A 72 3.17 3.31 -9.68
C ILE A 72 4.33 4.32 -9.70
N THR A 73 5.60 3.87 -9.86
CA THR A 73 6.73 4.81 -10.03
C THR A 73 6.56 5.64 -11.30
N GLU A 74 6.05 5.02 -12.37
CA GLU A 74 5.84 5.67 -13.67
C GLU A 74 4.63 6.60 -13.68
N THR A 75 3.55 6.21 -12.99
CA THR A 75 2.31 7.00 -12.86
C THR A 75 2.55 8.29 -12.08
N ASP A 76 3.22 8.21 -10.92
CA ASP A 76 3.54 9.36 -10.08
C ASP A 76 4.94 9.95 -10.34
N MET A 77 5.58 9.63 -11.48
CA MET A 77 6.92 10.11 -11.82
C MET A 77 7.06 11.63 -11.69
N LYS A 78 6.04 12.39 -12.12
CA LYS A 78 6.03 13.87 -12.00
C LYS A 78 5.97 14.38 -10.55
N VAL A 79 5.45 13.57 -9.63
CA VAL A 79 5.41 13.87 -8.19
C VAL A 79 6.77 13.58 -7.57
N ILE A 80 7.38 12.43 -7.95
CA ILE A 80 8.73 12.02 -7.56
C ILE A 80 9.77 13.06 -8.03
N GLU A 81 9.76 13.40 -9.33
CA GLU A 81 10.65 14.41 -9.93
C GLU A 81 10.52 15.76 -9.23
N ARG A 82 9.29 16.24 -8.97
CA ARG A 82 9.08 17.52 -8.27
C ARG A 82 9.55 17.47 -6.82
N PHE A 83 9.35 16.35 -6.11
CA PHE A 83 9.79 16.17 -4.73
C PHE A 83 11.33 16.13 -4.64
N LEU A 84 11.99 15.40 -5.53
CA LEU A 84 13.45 15.34 -5.60
C LEU A 84 14.07 16.68 -6.07
N ALA A 85 13.46 17.38 -7.03
CA ALA A 85 13.93 18.68 -7.50
C ALA A 85 13.72 19.84 -6.48
N THR A 86 12.96 19.64 -5.40
CA THR A 86 12.69 20.70 -4.40
C THR A 86 13.43 20.42 -3.09
N THR A 87 14.34 21.32 -2.69
CA THR A 87 15.10 21.18 -1.43
C THR A 87 14.22 21.29 -0.18
N THR A 88 13.20 22.15 -0.22
CA THR A 88 12.21 22.37 0.85
C THR A 88 10.79 22.16 0.30
N PRO A 89 10.34 20.91 0.13
CA PRO A 89 9.06 20.59 -0.50
C PRO A 89 7.85 21.08 0.32
N GLU A 90 6.79 21.52 -0.37
CA GLU A 90 5.52 21.88 0.26
C GLU A 90 4.94 20.70 1.08
N VAL A 91 4.25 20.98 2.19
CA VAL A 91 3.62 19.94 3.05
C VAL A 91 2.68 19.00 2.26
N GLN A 92 2.02 19.49 1.21
CA GLN A 92 1.17 18.67 0.34
C GLN A 92 1.95 17.74 -0.60
N LEU A 93 3.21 18.09 -0.92
CA LEU A 93 4.12 17.28 -1.72
C LEU A 93 4.83 16.24 -0.83
N VAL A 94 5.24 16.62 0.38
CA VAL A 94 5.74 15.70 1.42
C VAL A 94 4.70 14.60 1.68
N ARG A 95 3.44 14.95 1.94
CA ARG A 95 2.34 13.99 2.13
C ARG A 95 2.04 13.07 0.95
N LYS A 96 2.44 13.46 -0.26
CA LYS A 96 2.36 12.58 -1.44
C LYS A 96 3.54 11.61 -1.46
N ALA A 97 4.76 12.08 -1.17
CA ALA A 97 5.94 11.23 -1.04
C ALA A 97 5.78 10.19 0.10
N GLU A 98 5.29 10.60 1.27
CA GLU A 98 4.93 9.72 2.40
C GLU A 98 3.95 8.62 1.97
N ARG A 99 2.86 9.00 1.29
CA ARG A 99 1.85 8.05 0.80
C ARG A 99 2.43 7.09 -0.24
N LEU A 100 3.23 7.59 -1.18
CA LEU A 100 3.84 6.78 -2.22
C LEU A 100 4.78 5.74 -1.59
N VAL A 101 5.61 6.13 -0.61
CA VAL A 101 6.43 5.19 0.19
C VAL A 101 5.56 4.13 0.88
N GLU A 102 4.42 4.51 1.48
CA GLU A 102 3.52 3.55 2.12
C GLU A 102 2.87 2.61 1.10
N GLU A 103 2.38 3.10 -0.04
CA GLU A 103 1.83 2.27 -1.12
C GLU A 103 2.86 1.27 -1.66
N LYS A 104 4.15 1.66 -1.72
CA LYS A 104 5.26 0.75 -2.08
C LYS A 104 5.45 -0.35 -1.03
N ARG A 105 5.40 -0.04 0.27
CA ARG A 105 5.47 -1.04 1.35
C ARG A 105 4.30 -2.02 1.26
N GLN A 106 3.09 -1.49 1.09
CA GLN A 106 1.87 -2.29 1.00
C GLN A 106 1.91 -3.23 -0.22
N ILE A 107 2.41 -2.81 -1.40
CA ILE A 107 2.53 -3.68 -2.58
C ILE A 107 3.68 -4.70 -2.46
N ALA A 108 4.82 -4.34 -1.86
CA ALA A 108 5.91 -5.30 -1.62
C ALA A 108 5.46 -6.45 -0.68
N LEU A 109 4.52 -6.15 0.23
CA LEU A 109 3.82 -7.12 1.06
C LEU A 109 2.72 -7.88 0.29
N HIS A 110 1.70 -7.20 -0.22
CA HIS A 110 0.62 -7.77 -1.05
C HIS A 110 -0.18 -6.70 -1.86
N PRO A 111 -0.35 -6.85 -3.20
CA PRO A 111 -1.14 -5.95 -4.07
C PRO A 111 -2.46 -5.42 -3.51
N ASP A 112 -3.34 -6.32 -3.09
CA ASP A 112 -4.70 -6.02 -2.62
C ASP A 112 -4.76 -5.10 -1.39
N LEU A 113 -3.66 -4.90 -0.67
CA LEU A 113 -3.60 -3.94 0.45
C LEU A 113 -3.75 -2.49 -0.03
N VAL A 114 -3.24 -2.16 -1.23
CA VAL A 114 -3.51 -0.88 -1.90
C VAL A 114 -4.84 -0.93 -2.66
N ASN A 115 -5.10 -2.04 -3.36
CA ASN A 115 -6.33 -2.20 -4.15
C ASN A 115 -7.54 -2.54 -3.26
N GLY A 116 -7.97 -1.63 -2.38
CA GLY A 116 -9.13 -1.81 -1.51
C GLY A 116 -10.45 -2.12 -2.23
N GLU A 117 -10.53 -1.85 -3.54
CA GLU A 117 -11.67 -2.14 -4.41
C GLU A 117 -11.59 -3.51 -5.11
N THR A 118 -10.55 -4.34 -4.88
CA THR A 118 -10.62 -5.77 -5.23
C THR A 118 -11.69 -6.41 -4.36
N MET A 119 -12.91 -6.49 -4.89
CA MET A 119 -13.97 -7.27 -4.27
C MET A 119 -13.51 -8.71 -4.17
N THR A 120 -13.13 -9.16 -2.99
CA THR A 120 -13.28 -10.56 -2.61
C THR A 120 -14.75 -10.88 -2.84
N PRO A 121 -15.11 -11.69 -3.86
CA PRO A 121 -16.51 -11.91 -4.16
C PRO A 121 -17.14 -12.59 -2.96
N TYR A 122 -18.25 -12.04 -2.48
CA TYR A 122 -19.07 -12.70 -1.46
C TYR A 122 -19.41 -14.10 -2.01
N ASP A 123 -19.15 -15.13 -1.19
CA ASP A 123 -19.23 -16.57 -1.52
C ASP A 123 -18.05 -17.22 -2.30
N VAL A 124 -16.84 -16.63 -2.34
CA VAL A 124 -15.61 -17.39 -2.68
C VAL A 124 -15.21 -18.36 -1.57
N ARG A 125 -14.72 -19.56 -1.94
CA ARG A 125 -14.27 -20.58 -0.98
C ARG A 125 -12.91 -20.23 -0.36
N PRO A 126 -12.63 -20.61 0.90
CA PRO A 126 -11.35 -20.30 1.56
C PRO A 126 -10.12 -20.77 0.77
N GLU A 127 -10.19 -21.95 0.15
CA GLU A 127 -9.08 -22.52 -0.64
C GLU A 127 -8.79 -21.68 -1.90
N GLN A 128 -9.84 -21.11 -2.52
CA GLN A 128 -9.73 -20.24 -3.69
C GLN A 128 -9.20 -18.85 -3.32
N GLU A 129 -9.62 -18.31 -2.17
CA GLU A 129 -9.10 -17.04 -1.65
C GLU A 129 -7.62 -17.17 -1.22
N ALA A 130 -7.24 -18.27 -0.58
CA ALA A 130 -5.84 -18.56 -0.26
C ALA A 130 -4.96 -18.73 -1.51
N GLN A 131 -5.48 -19.39 -2.56
CA GLN A 131 -4.77 -19.50 -3.84
C GLN A 131 -4.61 -18.14 -4.53
N TRP A 132 -5.63 -17.27 -4.48
CA TRP A 132 -5.54 -15.90 -4.99
C TRP A 132 -4.40 -15.11 -4.30
N TYR A 133 -4.29 -15.17 -2.97
CA TYR A 133 -3.19 -14.50 -2.26
C TYR A 133 -1.80 -15.05 -2.65
N VAL A 134 -1.70 -16.34 -2.97
CA VAL A 134 -0.48 -17.00 -3.46
C VAL A 134 -0.14 -16.62 -4.91
N ASP A 135 -1.14 -16.34 -5.74
CA ASP A 135 -0.95 -15.90 -7.12
C ASP A 135 -0.63 -14.39 -7.19
N CYS A 136 -1.15 -13.59 -6.24
CA CYS A 136 -0.91 -12.15 -6.14
C CYS A 136 0.36 -11.74 -5.37
N SER A 137 0.81 -12.48 -4.35
CA SER A 137 2.01 -12.12 -3.56
C SER A 137 3.09 -13.22 -3.51
N VAL A 138 4.33 -12.83 -3.84
CA VAL A 138 5.50 -13.71 -3.72
C VAL A 138 5.79 -14.12 -2.27
N LYS A 139 5.38 -13.31 -1.27
CA LYS A 139 5.56 -13.65 0.15
C LYS A 139 4.58 -14.74 0.58
N PHE A 140 3.31 -14.67 0.15
CA PHE A 140 2.33 -15.74 0.38
C PHE A 140 2.71 -17.02 -0.36
N ARG A 141 3.27 -16.91 -1.57
CA ARG A 141 3.82 -18.04 -2.33
C ARG A 141 5.01 -18.71 -1.62
N PHE A 142 5.93 -17.93 -1.07
CA PHE A 142 7.04 -18.45 -0.25
C PHE A 142 6.53 -19.14 1.02
N LEU A 143 5.60 -18.51 1.74
CA LEU A 143 4.96 -19.12 2.91
C LEU A 143 4.29 -20.45 2.54
N LYS A 144 3.54 -20.54 1.43
CA LYS A 144 2.92 -21.79 1.00
C LYS A 144 3.95 -22.88 0.71
N GLU A 145 4.99 -22.62 -0.10
CA GLU A 145 6.03 -23.62 -0.40
C GLU A 145 6.79 -24.08 0.86
N LEU A 146 7.01 -23.19 1.84
CA LEU A 146 7.64 -23.53 3.11
C LEU A 146 6.73 -24.41 3.97
N LEU A 147 5.48 -23.97 4.18
CA LEU A 147 4.52 -24.62 5.06
C LEU A 147 4.05 -25.98 4.51
N ASP A 148 3.84 -26.11 3.19
CA ASP A 148 3.60 -27.42 2.56
C ASP A 148 4.81 -28.36 2.74
N GLY A 149 6.03 -27.83 2.79
CA GLY A 149 7.26 -28.59 3.01
C GLY A 149 7.49 -29.07 4.46
N VAL A 150 6.78 -28.52 5.44
CA VAL A 150 6.90 -28.87 6.87
C VAL A 150 5.58 -29.30 7.53
N ARG A 151 4.50 -29.51 6.76
CA ARG A 151 3.16 -29.88 7.27
C ARG A 151 3.16 -31.07 8.23
N ASP A 152 3.99 -32.08 7.96
CA ASP A 152 4.04 -33.34 8.71
C ASP A 152 4.99 -33.30 9.92
N GLN A 153 5.56 -32.14 10.26
CA GLN A 153 6.55 -31.95 11.33
C GLN A 153 5.93 -31.38 12.61
N THR A 154 6.51 -31.69 13.77
CA THR A 154 6.15 -31.06 15.05
C THR A 154 7.00 -29.79 15.25
N LEU A 155 6.47 -28.64 14.86
CA LEU A 155 7.19 -27.35 14.87
C LEU A 155 6.24 -26.18 15.19
N HIS A 156 6.72 -25.17 15.92
CA HIS A 156 6.00 -23.92 16.12
C HIS A 156 6.62 -22.78 15.29
N ILE A 157 5.84 -22.21 14.36
CA ILE A 157 6.29 -21.10 13.50
C ILE A 157 5.49 -19.84 13.82
N ALA A 158 6.18 -18.75 14.14
CA ALA A 158 5.55 -17.44 14.31
C ALA A 158 5.66 -16.61 13.02
N ILE A 159 4.56 -16.00 12.58
CA ILE A 159 4.53 -15.08 11.44
C ILE A 159 4.23 -13.67 11.96
N VAL A 160 5.22 -12.78 11.87
CA VAL A 160 5.18 -11.42 12.42
C VAL A 160 4.95 -10.41 11.30
N THR A 161 3.98 -9.52 11.50
CA THR A 161 3.60 -8.49 10.52
C THR A 161 3.15 -7.19 11.18
N GLN A 162 3.02 -6.12 10.39
CA GLN A 162 2.44 -4.86 10.85
C GLN A 162 0.91 -4.99 11.05
N PRO A 163 0.30 -4.24 11.99
CA PRO A 163 -1.14 -4.29 12.21
C PRO A 163 -1.94 -3.75 11.02
N GLY A 164 -2.94 -4.50 10.59
CA GLY A 164 -3.86 -4.08 9.52
C GLY A 164 -4.55 -5.27 8.85
N ARG A 165 -5.14 -5.02 7.67
CA ARG A 165 -5.84 -6.03 6.84
C ARG A 165 -4.99 -7.27 6.53
N ILE A 166 -3.65 -7.14 6.52
CA ILE A 166 -2.73 -8.26 6.36
C ILE A 166 -2.93 -9.37 7.39
N LEU A 167 -3.30 -9.04 8.64
CA LEU A 167 -3.60 -10.05 9.67
C LEU A 167 -4.78 -10.93 9.24
N ASP A 168 -5.86 -10.32 8.77
CA ASP A 168 -7.05 -11.04 8.32
C ASP A 168 -6.82 -11.81 7.00
N MET A 169 -5.93 -11.30 6.14
CA MET A 169 -5.50 -12.02 4.92
C MET A 169 -4.65 -13.25 5.25
N LEU A 170 -3.78 -13.19 6.26
CA LEU A 170 -3.02 -14.34 6.76
C LEU A 170 -3.96 -15.39 7.40
N ASP A 171 -4.92 -14.95 8.21
CA ASP A 171 -5.96 -15.78 8.85
C ASP A 171 -6.76 -16.58 7.80
N LYS A 172 -7.25 -15.88 6.77
CA LYS A 172 -7.95 -16.46 5.60
C LYS A 172 -7.04 -17.41 4.79
N PHE A 173 -5.80 -17.00 4.53
CA PHE A 173 -4.80 -17.81 3.82
C PHE A 173 -4.54 -19.13 4.54
N LEU A 174 -4.21 -19.09 5.83
CA LEU A 174 -3.90 -20.29 6.63
C LEU A 174 -5.14 -21.20 6.78
N THR A 175 -6.34 -20.61 6.92
CA THR A 175 -7.61 -21.36 6.85
C THR A 175 -7.76 -22.10 5.52
N GLY A 176 -7.51 -21.42 4.39
CA GLY A 176 -7.67 -21.97 3.04
C GLY A 176 -6.59 -22.97 2.62
N ILE A 177 -5.38 -22.93 3.19
CA ILE A 177 -4.37 -23.99 3.07
C ILE A 177 -4.47 -25.07 4.17
N HIS A 178 -5.53 -25.00 4.98
CA HIS A 178 -5.86 -25.93 6.06
C HIS A 178 -4.73 -26.14 7.08
N MET A 179 -4.00 -25.08 7.41
CA MET A 179 -2.99 -25.11 8.47
C MET A 179 -3.59 -24.67 9.81
N PRO A 180 -3.33 -25.37 10.92
CA PRO A 180 -3.77 -24.94 12.24
C PRO A 180 -3.01 -23.68 12.65
N HIS A 181 -3.77 -22.65 13.03
CA HIS A 181 -3.22 -21.35 13.36
C HIS A 181 -4.01 -20.66 14.48
N ARG A 182 -3.37 -19.69 15.11
CA ARG A 182 -3.96 -18.79 16.12
C ARG A 182 -3.40 -17.38 15.96
N ARG A 183 -4.11 -16.36 16.45
CA ARG A 183 -3.55 -15.02 16.63
C ARG A 183 -2.95 -14.90 18.04
N MET A 184 -1.94 -14.05 18.23
CA MET A 184 -1.22 -13.97 19.51
C MET A 184 -2.13 -13.59 20.71
N HIS A 185 -3.19 -12.82 20.49
CA HIS A 185 -4.18 -12.51 21.53
C HIS A 185 -5.07 -13.70 21.94
N ASP A 186 -5.18 -14.74 21.12
CA ASP A 186 -5.98 -15.93 21.40
C ASP A 186 -5.21 -17.04 22.14
N VAL A 187 -3.89 -16.86 22.36
CA VAL A 187 -3.03 -17.79 23.12
C VAL A 187 -3.58 -18.05 24.52
N ALA A 188 -4.20 -17.05 25.15
CA ALA A 188 -4.78 -17.15 26.49
C ALA A 188 -6.22 -17.70 26.53
N THR A 189 -6.90 -17.84 25.38
CA THR A 189 -8.33 -18.18 25.29
C THR A 189 -8.61 -19.49 24.56
N VAL A 190 -7.76 -19.88 23.60
CA VAL A 190 -7.95 -21.06 22.76
C VAL A 190 -6.88 -22.10 23.06
N SER A 191 -7.20 -23.03 23.97
CA SER A 191 -6.48 -24.29 24.09
C SER A 191 -6.80 -25.15 22.86
N LEU A 192 -6.03 -24.95 21.79
CA LEU A 192 -5.95 -25.90 20.69
C LEU A 192 -5.40 -27.22 21.24
N ALA A 193 -6.01 -28.34 20.85
CA ALA A 193 -5.69 -29.64 21.44
C ALA A 193 -4.26 -30.06 21.08
N SER A 194 -3.42 -30.22 22.11
CA SER A 194 -2.01 -30.62 22.03
C SER A 194 -1.10 -29.65 21.25
N GLU A 195 -0.52 -28.66 21.92
CA GLU A 195 0.58 -27.86 21.36
C GLU A 195 1.80 -28.73 20.95
N ASP A 196 1.95 -29.92 21.56
CA ASP A 196 2.98 -30.91 21.26
C ASP A 196 2.70 -31.81 20.03
N GLN A 197 1.59 -31.62 19.29
CA GLN A 197 1.15 -32.58 18.25
C GLN A 197 0.89 -31.94 16.88
N GLY A 198 1.97 -31.48 16.23
CA GLY A 198 2.00 -31.16 14.80
C GLY A 198 2.64 -29.80 14.51
N LEU A 199 2.48 -29.35 13.27
CA LEU A 199 2.86 -27.99 12.87
C LEU A 199 1.85 -27.02 13.47
N MET A 200 2.32 -25.97 14.15
CA MET A 200 1.49 -24.92 14.73
C MET A 200 1.96 -23.54 14.27
N ILE A 201 1.02 -22.67 13.89
CA ILE A 201 1.32 -21.32 13.40
C ILE A 201 0.71 -20.25 14.31
N THR A 202 1.51 -19.29 14.78
CA THR A 202 1.02 -18.12 15.53
C THR A 202 1.19 -16.85 14.68
N ILE A 203 0.09 -16.18 14.36
CA ILE A 203 0.07 -14.87 13.69
C ILE A 203 0.27 -13.77 14.75
N VAL A 204 1.23 -12.89 14.50
CA VAL A 204 1.71 -11.86 15.45
C VAL A 204 1.70 -10.48 14.80
N SER A 205 1.06 -9.51 15.47
CA SER A 205 1.25 -8.10 15.19
C SER A 205 2.44 -7.55 15.96
N VAL A 206 3.23 -6.66 15.35
CA VAL A 206 4.26 -5.86 16.05
C VAL A 206 3.67 -5.05 17.23
N ARG A 207 2.35 -4.82 17.25
CA ARG A 207 1.61 -4.12 18.32
C ARG A 207 0.69 -5.02 19.16
N ASP A 208 0.86 -6.34 19.15
CA ASP A 208 0.13 -7.20 20.10
C ASP A 208 0.71 -7.06 21.52
N ASP A 209 -0.16 -6.97 22.52
CA ASP A 209 0.23 -6.96 23.93
C ASP A 209 0.73 -8.35 24.36
N VAL A 210 1.88 -8.41 25.02
CA VAL A 210 2.37 -9.66 25.62
C VAL A 210 1.61 -9.93 26.92
N HIS A 211 0.72 -10.93 26.91
CA HIS A 211 -0.02 -11.36 28.10
C HIS A 211 0.85 -12.21 29.05
N GLU A 212 0.44 -12.32 30.32
CA GLU A 212 1.18 -13.04 31.38
C GLU A 212 1.34 -14.54 31.09
N ALA A 213 0.41 -15.11 30.33
CA ALA A 213 0.58 -16.44 29.73
C ALA A 213 1.58 -16.34 28.58
N GLN A 214 2.85 -16.66 28.85
CA GLN A 214 3.89 -16.72 27.84
C GLN A 214 3.51 -17.73 26.74
N PRO A 215 3.60 -17.38 25.45
CA PRO A 215 3.38 -18.32 24.37
C PRO A 215 4.48 -19.39 24.37
N SER A 216 4.18 -20.56 23.79
CA SER A 216 5.20 -21.57 23.49
C SER A 216 6.34 -20.95 22.66
N PRO A 217 7.62 -21.28 22.91
CA PRO A 217 8.73 -20.79 22.10
C PRO A 217 8.56 -21.23 20.64
N ALA A 218 9.05 -20.41 19.70
CA ALA A 218 9.02 -20.75 18.28
C ALA A 218 10.31 -21.47 17.84
N ASP A 219 10.21 -22.38 16.88
CA ASP A 219 11.36 -22.99 16.18
C ASP A 219 11.86 -22.10 15.03
N LEU A 220 10.98 -21.24 14.50
CA LEU A 220 11.27 -20.22 13.48
C LEU A 220 10.35 -19.00 13.67
N ILE A 221 10.90 -17.80 13.53
CA ILE A 221 10.13 -16.56 13.46
C ILE A 221 10.31 -15.94 12.08
N ILE A 222 9.21 -15.70 11.36
CA ILE A 222 9.20 -15.12 10.03
C ILE A 222 8.67 -13.69 10.11
N ALA A 223 9.51 -12.71 9.81
CA ALA A 223 9.09 -11.30 9.70
C ALA A 223 8.75 -10.96 8.25
N LEU A 224 7.53 -10.46 8.00
CA LEU A 224 7.07 -10.16 6.63
C LEU A 224 7.59 -8.84 6.04
N GLY A 225 8.43 -8.09 6.75
CA GLY A 225 9.08 -6.87 6.25
C GLY A 225 10.18 -6.34 7.18
N PRO A 226 11.02 -5.41 6.71
CA PRO A 226 12.24 -4.97 7.40
C PRO A 226 11.99 -4.03 8.59
N THR A 227 10.77 -3.48 8.73
CA THR A 227 10.35 -2.64 9.86
C THR A 227 10.07 -3.45 11.14
N ILE A 228 10.51 -4.70 11.19
CA ILE A 228 10.25 -5.69 12.24
C ILE A 228 11.59 -6.18 12.79
N THR A 229 11.99 -5.63 13.94
CA THR A 229 13.30 -5.89 14.56
C THR A 229 13.19 -6.93 15.69
N ALA A 230 14.24 -7.70 15.94
CA ALA A 230 14.31 -8.65 17.07
C ALA A 230 14.05 -8.02 18.46
N GLU A 231 14.18 -6.71 18.59
CA GLU A 231 13.88 -5.93 19.80
C GLU A 231 12.39 -5.88 20.15
N CYS A 232 11.49 -6.10 19.19
CA CYS A 232 10.04 -5.99 19.40
C CYS A 232 9.55 -6.99 20.48
N LEU A 233 8.78 -6.49 21.45
CA LEU A 233 8.33 -7.28 22.61
C LEU A 233 7.63 -8.62 22.23
N PRO A 234 6.80 -8.71 21.18
CA PRO A 234 6.22 -10.00 20.75
C PRO A 234 7.26 -11.03 20.28
N ILE A 235 8.31 -10.59 19.57
CA ILE A 235 9.40 -11.48 19.13
C ILE A 235 10.23 -11.94 20.33
N ARG A 236 10.47 -11.05 21.29
CA ARG A 236 11.14 -11.39 22.55
C ARG A 236 10.34 -12.42 23.35
N ALA A 237 9.02 -12.30 23.41
CA ALA A 237 8.14 -13.27 24.06
C ALA A 237 8.22 -14.68 23.45
N LEU A 238 8.40 -14.77 22.12
CA LEU A 238 8.47 -16.02 21.37
C LEU A 238 9.88 -16.64 21.26
N THR A 239 10.91 -15.94 21.75
CA THR A 239 12.31 -16.39 21.82
C THR A 239 12.75 -16.77 23.24
N HIS A 240 11.81 -16.94 24.17
CA HIS A 240 12.09 -17.34 25.55
C HIS A 240 12.40 -18.85 25.66
N GLY A 241 13.69 -19.21 25.73
CA GLY A 241 14.14 -20.58 26.00
C GLY A 241 15.67 -20.73 25.94
N GLU A 242 16.16 -21.96 26.15
CA GLU A 242 17.59 -22.29 25.97
C GLU A 242 18.01 -22.32 24.48
N LYS A 243 17.04 -22.51 23.57
CA LYS A 243 17.21 -22.38 22.13
C LYS A 243 16.68 -21.03 21.67
N GLN A 244 17.47 -20.27 20.93
CA GLN A 244 16.99 -19.07 20.26
C GLN A 244 16.35 -19.44 18.92
N ALA A 245 15.13 -19.00 18.67
CA ALA A 245 14.53 -19.08 17.34
C ALA A 245 15.32 -18.20 16.36
N PRO A 246 15.66 -18.66 15.14
CA PRO A 246 16.13 -17.79 14.10
C PRO A 246 15.02 -16.84 13.65
N LEU A 247 15.37 -15.57 13.43
CA LEU A 247 14.49 -14.57 12.83
C LEU A 247 14.81 -14.48 11.33
N ALA A 248 13.85 -14.88 10.50
CA ALA A 248 13.91 -14.82 9.04
C ALA A 248 13.08 -13.64 8.52
N THR A 249 13.74 -12.53 8.20
CA THR A 249 13.08 -11.34 7.65
C THR A 249 12.98 -11.45 6.13
N LEU A 250 11.76 -11.54 5.61
CA LEU A 250 11.48 -11.70 4.19
C LEU A 250 11.53 -10.34 3.47
N VAL A 251 12.55 -10.11 2.66
CA VAL A 251 12.79 -8.84 1.96
C VAL A 251 12.83 -9.06 0.46
N VAL A 252 12.20 -8.17 -0.31
CA VAL A 252 12.30 -8.20 -1.78
C VAL A 252 13.46 -7.28 -2.23
N PRO A 253 14.53 -7.79 -2.85
CA PRO A 253 15.69 -6.99 -3.25
C PRO A 253 15.33 -5.81 -4.16
N TYR A 254 16.06 -4.71 -4.01
CA TYR A 254 15.92 -3.48 -4.80
C TYR A 254 14.52 -2.82 -4.73
N THR A 255 13.65 -3.25 -3.80
CA THR A 255 12.40 -2.55 -3.45
C THR A 255 12.58 -1.64 -2.24
N ILE A 256 11.52 -0.90 -1.88
CA ILE A 256 11.42 -0.10 -0.66
C ILE A 256 11.92 -0.86 0.58
N GLU A 257 11.69 -2.16 0.65
CA GLU A 257 12.09 -2.97 1.79
C GLU A 257 13.62 -3.09 1.90
N HIS A 258 14.29 -3.30 0.77
CA HIS A 258 15.75 -3.37 0.76
C HIS A 258 16.37 -1.99 1.06
N LEU A 259 15.75 -0.90 0.59
CA LEU A 259 16.16 0.46 0.89
C LEU A 259 15.99 0.77 2.40
N GLU A 260 14.87 0.41 3.00
CA GLU A 260 14.61 0.64 4.43
C GLU A 260 15.54 -0.14 5.37
N GLN A 261 16.04 -1.30 4.94
CA GLN A 261 17.07 -2.07 5.63
C GLN A 261 18.47 -1.45 5.46
N SER A 262 18.73 -0.78 4.34
CA SER A 262 20.06 -0.27 3.98
C SER A 262 20.36 1.13 4.50
N ILE A 263 19.32 1.93 4.77
CA ILE A 263 19.43 3.31 5.27
C ILE A 263 19.72 3.32 6.77
N SER A 264 20.67 4.14 7.21
CA SER A 264 21.00 4.29 8.63
C SER A 264 19.78 4.77 9.46
N PRO A 265 19.45 4.13 10.60
CA PRO A 265 18.36 4.57 11.47
C PRO A 265 18.65 5.90 12.16
N ALA A 266 19.89 6.41 12.10
CA ALA A 266 20.28 7.71 12.65
C ALA A 266 19.99 8.90 11.71
N LEU A 267 19.55 8.67 10.46
CA LEU A 267 19.26 9.75 9.52
C LEU A 267 17.99 10.54 9.87
N PRO A 268 17.98 11.88 9.70
CA PRO A 268 16.78 12.69 9.87
C PRO A 268 15.62 12.23 8.98
N GLU A 269 14.38 12.29 9.49
CA GLU A 269 13.18 11.78 8.82
C GLU A 269 12.97 12.34 7.41
N HIS A 270 13.22 13.65 7.21
CA HIS A 270 13.15 14.30 5.90
C HIS A 270 14.20 13.75 4.91
N THR A 271 15.45 13.58 5.37
CA THR A 271 16.53 13.00 4.56
C THR A 271 16.20 11.55 4.23
N ARG A 272 15.80 10.74 5.22
CA ARG A 272 15.35 9.35 5.03
C ARG A 272 14.22 9.24 4.00
N LEU A 273 13.21 10.12 4.05
CA LEU A 273 12.12 10.14 3.06
C LEU A 273 12.66 10.47 1.65
N ARG A 274 13.59 11.44 1.54
CA ARG A 274 14.27 11.78 0.27
C ARG A 274 15.11 10.62 -0.27
N THR A 275 15.89 9.95 0.57
CA THR A 275 16.71 8.78 0.20
C THR A 275 15.85 7.61 -0.24
N LEU A 276 14.72 7.33 0.45
CA LEU A 276 13.76 6.29 0.02
C LEU A 276 13.15 6.61 -1.35
N VAL A 277 12.71 7.85 -1.59
CA VAL A 277 12.11 8.27 -2.86
C VAL A 277 13.10 8.30 -4.01
N SER A 278 14.34 8.73 -3.76
CA SER A 278 15.43 8.63 -4.73
C SER A 278 15.74 7.16 -5.05
N GLY A 279 15.91 6.33 -4.00
CA GLY A 279 16.24 4.93 -4.10
C GLY A 279 15.22 4.12 -4.89
N PHE A 280 13.92 4.15 -4.56
CA PHE A 280 12.95 3.32 -5.30
C PHE A 280 12.71 3.84 -6.72
N ASN A 281 13.04 5.10 -7.01
CA ASN A 281 13.04 5.63 -8.37
C ASN A 281 14.25 5.11 -9.16
N HIS A 282 15.45 5.16 -8.57
CA HIS A 282 16.68 4.65 -9.18
C HIS A 282 16.57 3.14 -9.49
N TYR A 283 16.24 2.34 -8.48
CA TYR A 283 16.19 0.88 -8.56
C TYR A 283 14.88 0.31 -9.15
N ARG A 284 13.97 1.15 -9.68
CA ARG A 284 12.61 0.76 -10.12
C ARG A 284 12.55 -0.38 -11.15
N HIS A 285 13.61 -0.52 -11.96
CA HIS A 285 13.73 -1.55 -13.00
C HIS A 285 14.35 -2.84 -12.49
N ASP A 286 15.12 -2.77 -11.40
CA ASP A 286 15.82 -3.91 -10.78
C ASP A 286 15.06 -4.53 -9.61
N ALA A 287 13.98 -3.89 -9.13
CA ALA A 287 13.05 -4.41 -8.14
C ALA A 287 12.76 -5.93 -8.33
N GLY A 288 13.25 -6.75 -7.41
CA GLY A 288 13.09 -8.21 -7.41
C GLY A 288 14.13 -9.03 -8.14
N ARG A 289 15.14 -8.42 -8.76
CA ARG A 289 16.29 -9.14 -9.33
C ARG A 289 17.05 -9.83 -8.18
N LEU A 290 17.34 -11.12 -8.34
CA LEU A 290 18.27 -11.84 -7.48
C LEU A 290 19.69 -11.74 -8.06
N GLU A 291 20.68 -11.71 -7.19
CA GLU A 291 22.09 -11.91 -7.55
C GLU A 291 22.39 -13.41 -7.67
N GLU A 292 23.47 -13.79 -8.35
CA GLU A 292 23.72 -15.19 -8.76
C GLU A 292 23.86 -16.19 -7.59
N GLU A 293 24.24 -15.71 -6.40
CA GLU A 293 24.34 -16.54 -5.18
C GLU A 293 22.99 -16.87 -4.55
N HIS A 294 21.94 -16.10 -4.85
CA HIS A 294 20.65 -16.17 -4.15
C HIS A 294 19.70 -17.20 -4.77
N LEU A 295 19.15 -18.08 -3.92
CA LEU A 295 18.20 -19.11 -4.34
C LEU A 295 16.84 -18.53 -4.76
N GLY A 296 16.27 -19.07 -5.84
CA GLY A 296 14.88 -18.80 -6.22
C GLY A 296 13.87 -19.29 -5.17
N LEU A 297 12.65 -18.75 -5.23
CA LEU A 297 11.61 -18.86 -4.19
C LEU A 297 11.37 -20.29 -3.67
N ALA A 298 11.09 -21.26 -4.55
CA ALA A 298 10.79 -22.63 -4.12
C ALA A 298 12.04 -23.41 -3.62
N PRO A 299 13.23 -23.32 -4.26
CA PRO A 299 14.48 -23.78 -3.66
C PRO A 299 14.79 -23.18 -2.28
N ALA A 300 14.60 -21.88 -2.10
CA ALA A 300 14.85 -21.20 -0.82
C ALA A 300 13.91 -21.69 0.29
N ALA A 301 12.62 -21.80 0.01
CA ALA A 301 11.63 -22.35 0.94
C ALA A 301 11.95 -23.80 1.34
N LYS A 302 12.40 -24.63 0.38
CA LYS A 302 12.76 -26.04 0.63
C LYS A 302 14.06 -26.19 1.41
N ALA A 303 15.05 -25.33 1.18
CA ALA A 303 16.28 -25.30 1.97
C ALA A 303 16.02 -24.88 3.43
N LEU A 304 15.15 -23.88 3.65
CA LEU A 304 14.72 -23.47 4.99
C LEU A 304 13.91 -24.58 5.69
N GLY A 305 12.96 -25.21 4.99
CA GLY A 305 12.20 -26.35 5.53
C GLY A 305 13.10 -27.52 5.94
N ALA A 306 14.06 -27.90 5.09
CA ALA A 306 15.01 -28.97 5.39
C ALA A 306 15.90 -28.66 6.62
N TYR A 307 16.28 -27.41 6.83
CA TYR A 307 17.00 -26.96 8.03
C TYR A 307 16.16 -27.08 9.30
N LEU A 308 14.85 -26.78 9.25
CA LEU A 308 13.96 -27.01 10.39
C LEU A 308 13.83 -28.50 10.73
N VAL A 309 13.73 -29.37 9.71
CA VAL A 309 13.63 -30.84 9.89
C VAL A 309 14.93 -31.45 10.43
N ALA A 310 16.09 -30.95 10.01
CA ALA A 310 17.39 -31.35 10.57
C ALA A 310 17.57 -30.86 12.02
N GLY A 311 16.86 -29.79 12.40
CA GLY A 311 17.01 -29.08 13.66
C GLY A 311 18.27 -28.23 13.71
N GLN A 312 18.35 -27.33 14.69
CA GLN A 312 19.46 -26.38 14.89
C GLN A 312 20.78 -27.06 15.39
N GLY A 313 20.96 -28.36 15.12
CA GLY A 313 22.02 -29.22 15.64
C GLY A 313 23.38 -29.03 14.96
N GLY A 314 23.91 -27.81 14.95
CA GLY A 314 25.25 -27.50 14.44
C GLY A 314 25.37 -27.34 12.93
N GLN A 315 24.28 -27.47 12.18
CA GLN A 315 24.22 -27.04 10.78
C GLN A 315 24.07 -25.50 10.71
N GLY A 316 24.88 -24.84 9.88
CA GLY A 316 24.78 -23.40 9.66
C GLY A 316 23.50 -23.00 8.91
N TRP A 317 23.13 -21.72 9.01
CA TRP A 317 21.97 -21.16 8.32
C TRP A 317 22.01 -21.42 6.80
N PRO A 318 20.94 -21.93 6.17
CA PRO A 318 20.99 -22.52 4.83
C PRO A 318 20.88 -21.53 3.66
N LEU A 319 20.64 -20.24 3.92
CA LEU A 319 20.39 -19.24 2.87
C LEU A 319 21.41 -18.08 2.97
N PRO A 320 21.95 -17.59 1.83
CA PRO A 320 22.70 -16.33 1.83
C PRO A 320 21.83 -15.19 2.34
N THR A 321 22.42 -14.32 3.16
CA THR A 321 21.75 -13.16 3.74
C THR A 321 21.94 -11.94 2.84
N LEU A 322 20.82 -11.27 2.52
CA LEU A 322 20.84 -10.10 1.64
C LEU A 322 21.69 -8.95 2.21
N ALA A 323 22.76 -8.59 1.50
CA ALA A 323 23.69 -7.52 1.88
C ALA A 323 23.08 -6.12 1.64
N PRO A 324 23.25 -5.16 2.57
CA PRO A 324 22.76 -3.78 2.39
C PRO A 324 23.29 -3.09 1.14
N LEU A 325 22.46 -2.23 0.55
CA LEU A 325 22.82 -1.40 -0.60
C LEU A 325 23.82 -0.30 -0.21
N GLU A 326 24.97 -0.29 -0.87
CA GLU A 326 26.01 0.70 -0.64
C GLU A 326 25.58 2.12 -1.06
N ASN A 327 26.15 3.13 -0.39
CA ASN A 327 26.12 4.55 -0.79
C ASN A 327 24.73 5.23 -0.89
N LEU A 328 23.68 4.67 -0.30
CA LEU A 328 22.36 5.34 -0.24
C LEU A 328 22.42 6.67 0.54
N ASP A 329 23.00 6.63 1.73
CA ASP A 329 22.97 7.75 2.68
C ASP A 329 23.84 8.92 2.19
N SER A 330 24.95 8.63 1.52
CA SER A 330 25.89 9.62 0.97
C SER A 330 25.37 10.33 -0.28
N GLN A 331 24.53 9.69 -1.10
CA GLN A 331 23.92 10.33 -2.28
C GLN A 331 23.05 11.55 -1.93
N THR A 332 22.54 11.64 -0.70
CA THR A 332 21.79 12.83 -0.25
C THR A 332 22.68 13.99 0.22
N GLU A 333 23.94 13.77 0.60
CA GLU A 333 24.83 14.86 1.04
C GLU A 333 25.52 15.57 -0.14
N SER A 334 25.90 14.82 -1.19
CA SER A 334 26.39 15.39 -2.46
C SER A 334 25.36 16.28 -3.18
N ASP A 335 24.08 16.12 -2.85
CA ASP A 335 22.94 16.88 -3.41
C ASP A 335 22.62 18.16 -2.59
N ILE A 336 23.38 18.39 -1.50
CA ILE A 336 23.17 19.48 -0.51
C ILE A 336 24.31 20.52 -0.54
N GLU A 337 25.34 20.34 -1.37
CA GLU A 337 26.42 21.31 -1.51
C GLU A 337 25.93 22.67 -2.06
N PRO A 338 26.08 23.80 -1.31
CA PRO A 338 26.14 25.11 -1.96
C PRO A 338 27.41 25.17 -2.82
N PRO A 339 27.46 25.99 -3.89
CA PRO A 339 28.55 25.98 -4.85
C PRO A 339 29.92 26.11 -4.17
N VAL A 340 30.69 25.01 -4.17
CA VAL A 340 31.90 24.91 -3.36
C VAL A 340 32.97 25.83 -3.91
N THR A 341 33.33 26.84 -3.10
CA THR A 341 34.58 27.58 -3.25
C THR A 341 35.73 26.65 -2.94
N GLN A 342 36.15 25.89 -3.96
CA GLN A 342 37.55 25.71 -4.33
C GLN A 342 38.55 25.78 -3.16
N ASP A 343 38.95 24.61 -2.61
CA ASP A 343 40.32 24.27 -2.14
C ASP A 343 40.42 23.08 -1.16
N GLU A 344 39.47 22.12 -1.17
CA GLU A 344 39.61 20.82 -0.46
C GLU A 344 39.44 19.58 -1.38
N GLU A 345 39.85 19.66 -2.65
CA GLU A 345 39.87 18.49 -3.59
C GLU A 345 41.25 17.77 -3.57
N LEU A 346 41.76 17.46 -2.37
CA LEU A 346 42.96 16.63 -2.15
C LEU A 346 42.76 15.72 -0.93
N LEU A 347 42.86 14.39 -1.15
CA LEU A 347 42.70 13.27 -0.19
C LEU A 347 41.28 12.69 0.01
N GLU A 348 40.62 12.23 -1.05
CA GLU A 348 39.98 10.88 -1.05
C GLU A 348 39.63 10.38 -2.46
N ALA A 349 40.63 9.85 -3.18
CA ALA A 349 40.49 9.33 -4.55
C ALA A 349 40.97 7.88 -4.66
N ALA A 350 40.46 6.98 -3.79
CA ALA A 350 41.03 5.63 -3.65
C ALA A 350 40.08 4.50 -3.18
N THR A 351 38.97 4.25 -3.89
CA THR A 351 38.48 2.88 -4.22
C THR A 351 37.32 2.94 -5.21
N GLY A 352 37.43 2.28 -6.38
CA GLY A 352 36.39 2.34 -7.43
C GLY A 352 36.69 1.48 -8.65
N THR A 353 37.24 0.29 -8.45
CA THR A 353 37.93 -0.48 -9.49
C THR A 353 36.98 -1.21 -10.45
N LYS A 354 36.77 -0.66 -11.66
CA LYS A 354 36.37 -1.46 -12.83
C LYS A 354 37.57 -1.65 -13.75
N ARG A 355 37.92 -2.91 -14.03
CA ARG A 355 39.11 -3.30 -14.79
C ARG A 355 38.93 -3.00 -16.29
N PRO A 356 39.84 -2.28 -16.95
CA PRO A 356 40.08 -2.47 -18.38
C PRO A 356 40.65 -3.88 -18.61
N LEU A 357 40.32 -4.51 -19.73
CA LEU A 357 40.99 -5.73 -20.16
C LEU A 357 42.28 -5.35 -20.89
N GLU A 358 43.43 -5.83 -20.42
CA GLU A 358 44.71 -5.60 -21.10
C GLU A 358 44.78 -6.37 -22.42
N LEU A 359 45.41 -5.74 -23.41
CA LEU A 359 45.91 -6.40 -24.62
C LEU A 359 47.27 -5.80 -24.96
N ASP A 360 48.29 -6.12 -24.16
CA ASP A 360 49.67 -5.83 -24.54
C ASP A 360 50.06 -6.66 -25.78
N GLY A 361 50.91 -6.07 -26.63
CA GLY A 361 51.02 -6.45 -28.03
C GLY A 361 52.21 -7.34 -28.35
N THR A 362 52.11 -8.07 -29.47
CA THR A 362 53.31 -8.46 -30.23
C THR A 362 52.98 -8.59 -31.71
N ALA A 363 53.57 -7.74 -32.55
CA ALA A 363 53.72 -8.02 -33.98
C ALA A 363 54.92 -8.96 -34.18
N PRO A 364 54.89 -9.88 -35.16
CA PRO A 364 55.46 -9.49 -36.45
C PRO A 364 54.81 -10.13 -37.71
N ASN A 365 55.05 -9.48 -38.85
CA ASN A 365 55.11 -9.98 -40.24
C ASN A 365 54.53 -11.37 -40.57
N GLY A 366 53.51 -11.42 -41.45
CA GLY A 366 53.03 -12.66 -42.08
C GLY A 366 52.31 -12.42 -43.41
N SER A 367 52.63 -13.21 -44.44
CA SER A 367 52.17 -13.04 -45.84
C SER A 367 50.87 -13.82 -46.17
N GLU A 368 50.20 -13.39 -47.25
CA GLU A 368 49.48 -14.22 -48.23
C GLU A 368 48.26 -15.13 -47.89
N THR A 369 47.14 -14.80 -48.56
CA THR A 369 46.23 -15.70 -49.31
C THR A 369 45.45 -16.86 -48.64
N ALA A 370 44.14 -16.64 -48.52
CA ALA A 370 43.05 -17.35 -49.24
C ALA A 370 42.76 -18.89 -49.10
N LYS A 371 41.44 -19.19 -48.97
CA LYS A 371 40.72 -20.47 -49.27
C LYS A 371 40.99 -21.60 -48.24
N LYS A 372 40.04 -22.39 -47.75
CA LYS A 372 38.73 -22.99 -48.22
C LYS A 372 37.78 -23.09 -46.99
N ALA A 373 36.54 -23.61 -46.93
CA ALA A 373 35.48 -24.21 -47.79
C ALA A 373 34.22 -24.44 -46.89
N ARG A 374 32.99 -24.80 -47.30
CA ARG A 374 32.19 -24.73 -48.55
C ARG A 374 30.79 -25.32 -48.26
N ILE A 375 29.72 -24.52 -48.22
CA ILE A 375 28.31 -24.98 -48.19
C ILE A 375 27.46 -24.20 -49.22
N GLY A 376 26.44 -24.86 -49.78
CA GLY A 376 25.37 -24.33 -50.63
C GLY A 376 24.63 -25.48 -51.33
N PRO A 377 23.54 -25.26 -52.10
CA PRO A 377 22.91 -23.96 -52.41
C PRO A 377 21.36 -23.91 -52.30
N ALA A 378 20.81 -22.73 -52.04
CA ALA A 378 19.50 -22.23 -52.51
C ALA A 378 19.51 -20.70 -52.29
N ALA A 379 19.29 -19.80 -53.26
CA ALA A 379 18.22 -19.70 -54.28
C ALA A 379 16.90 -19.11 -53.73
N ALA A 380 16.97 -17.85 -53.28
CA ALA A 380 15.82 -16.94 -53.15
C ALA A 380 16.31 -15.49 -53.32
N GLU A 381 15.57 -14.69 -54.10
CA GLU A 381 15.75 -13.24 -54.21
C GLU A 381 15.13 -12.52 -52.99
N GLY A 382 15.44 -11.26 -52.69
CA GLY A 382 16.16 -10.28 -53.49
C GLY A 382 15.34 -9.02 -53.83
N ASN A 383 14.24 -8.75 -53.11
CA ASN A 383 13.73 -7.39 -52.85
C ASN A 383 12.64 -7.41 -51.76
N MET A 384 12.71 -6.48 -50.79
CA MET A 384 11.53 -6.05 -50.05
C MET A 384 10.92 -4.87 -50.82
N GLN A 385 9.64 -4.96 -51.17
CA GLN A 385 9.02 -4.00 -52.08
C GLN A 385 8.79 -2.64 -51.42
N GLU A 386 9.33 -1.59 -52.03
CA GLU A 386 8.77 -0.25 -51.90
C GLU A 386 7.35 -0.23 -52.47
N PHE A 387 6.44 0.55 -51.87
CA PHE A 387 5.13 0.78 -52.45
C PHE A 387 5.25 1.70 -53.68
N PRO A 388 4.80 1.28 -54.89
CA PRO A 388 4.84 2.15 -56.06
C PRO A 388 3.84 3.30 -55.88
N ALA A 389 4.33 4.53 -56.02
CA ALA A 389 3.48 5.71 -56.11
C ALA A 389 2.81 5.77 -57.51
N THR A 390 1.62 6.39 -57.56
CA THR A 390 0.88 6.77 -58.79
C THR A 390 0.64 5.67 -59.82
N ILE A 391 -0.58 5.11 -59.85
CA ILE A 391 -1.09 4.37 -61.01
C ILE A 391 -1.33 5.36 -62.15
N ASN A 392 -0.80 5.06 -63.34
CA ASN A 392 -1.00 5.85 -64.55
C ASN A 392 -2.41 5.59 -65.14
N PRO A 393 -3.29 6.59 -65.32
CA PRO A 393 -4.66 6.38 -65.80
C PRO A 393 -4.79 5.96 -67.28
N GLN A 394 -3.68 5.62 -67.95
CA GLN A 394 -3.63 5.24 -69.37
C GLN A 394 -3.45 3.73 -69.63
N GLU A 395 -3.28 2.91 -68.59
CA GLU A 395 -3.00 1.46 -68.72
C GLU A 395 -4.23 0.55 -68.49
N LEU A 396 -5.45 1.10 -68.56
CA LEU A 396 -6.69 0.32 -68.53
C LEU A 396 -7.02 -0.26 -69.91
N GLU A 397 -6.36 -1.37 -70.28
CA GLU A 397 -6.73 -2.15 -71.47
C GLU A 397 -8.10 -2.83 -71.30
N ILE A 398 -9.13 -2.24 -71.91
CA ILE A 398 -10.50 -2.79 -71.91
C ILE A 398 -10.60 -3.97 -72.90
N THR A 399 -10.06 -5.14 -72.54
CA THR A 399 -10.33 -6.40 -73.27
C THR A 399 -10.53 -7.61 -72.36
N ARG A 400 -11.79 -8.07 -72.26
CA ARG A 400 -12.22 -9.48 -72.52
C ARG A 400 -13.72 -9.65 -72.28
N ILE A 401 -14.40 -10.19 -73.29
CA ILE A 401 -15.82 -10.58 -73.28
C ILE A 401 -15.92 -12.03 -72.81
N SER A 402 -17.02 -12.40 -72.14
CA SER A 402 -17.50 -13.79 -72.07
C SER A 402 -19.00 -13.84 -71.84
N ASP A 403 -19.75 -14.00 -72.93
CA ASP A 403 -21.18 -14.30 -72.89
C ASP A 403 -21.45 -15.74 -72.39
N SER A 404 -22.51 -15.94 -71.62
CA SER A 404 -23.17 -17.25 -71.49
C SER A 404 -24.55 -17.13 -70.83
N VAL A 405 -25.60 -17.01 -71.64
CA VAL A 405 -27.00 -17.20 -71.19
C VAL A 405 -27.67 -18.33 -71.98
N THR A 406 -28.54 -19.06 -71.28
CA THR A 406 -29.17 -20.35 -71.57
C THR A 406 -29.84 -20.53 -72.94
N LYS A 407 -29.84 -21.77 -73.46
CA LYS A 407 -30.83 -22.29 -74.42
C LYS A 407 -32.26 -22.18 -73.86
N PRO A 408 -33.27 -21.99 -74.73
CA PRO A 408 -34.18 -23.12 -74.99
C PRO A 408 -34.44 -23.37 -76.49
N THR A 409 -35.48 -24.14 -76.82
CA THR A 409 -35.64 -24.92 -78.07
C THR A 409 -36.94 -24.57 -78.81
N GLN A 410 -36.90 -24.38 -80.14
CA GLN A 410 -37.97 -24.55 -81.18
C GLN A 410 -39.40 -23.96 -80.95
N ALA A 411 -40.19 -23.57 -81.96
CA ALA A 411 -39.96 -23.28 -83.39
C ALA A 411 -41.19 -22.55 -84.00
N VAL A 412 -40.96 -21.77 -85.06
CA VAL A 412 -41.84 -21.50 -86.24
C VAL A 412 -43.37 -21.58 -86.07
N SER A 413 -44.08 -20.45 -86.28
CA SER A 413 -45.14 -20.34 -87.31
C SER A 413 -45.75 -18.93 -87.50
N THR A 414 -46.08 -18.68 -88.77
CA THR A 414 -46.66 -17.53 -89.48
C THR A 414 -48.01 -16.94 -89.01
N ALA A 415 -48.26 -15.70 -89.51
CA ALA A 415 -49.52 -15.18 -90.05
C ALA A 415 -50.38 -14.18 -89.21
N THR A 416 -50.37 -12.92 -89.69
CA THR A 416 -51.47 -11.91 -89.72
C THR A 416 -52.66 -12.06 -88.76
N GLY A 417 -52.75 -11.14 -87.79
CA GLY A 417 -53.95 -10.86 -86.99
C GLY A 417 -54.09 -9.36 -86.70
N THR A 418 -55.32 -8.85 -86.75
CA THR A 418 -55.66 -7.42 -86.62
C THR A 418 -55.55 -6.87 -85.19
N ALA A 419 -55.08 -5.62 -85.08
CA ALA A 419 -55.54 -4.61 -84.10
C ALA A 419 -55.65 -5.02 -82.61
N ALA A 420 -54.51 -5.05 -81.92
CA ALA A 420 -54.41 -4.68 -80.51
C ALA A 420 -53.08 -3.97 -80.25
N TRP A 421 -53.04 -3.00 -79.33
CA TRP A 421 -51.78 -2.56 -78.73
C TRP A 421 -51.35 -3.64 -77.74
N PRO A 422 -50.20 -4.32 -77.92
CA PRO A 422 -49.71 -5.28 -76.94
C PRO A 422 -49.27 -4.52 -75.69
N THR A 423 -49.72 -4.97 -74.52
CA THR A 423 -49.11 -4.62 -73.24
C THR A 423 -47.61 -4.98 -73.27
N LEU A 424 -46.73 -4.11 -72.78
CA LEU A 424 -45.30 -4.43 -72.63
C LEU A 424 -45.17 -5.77 -71.91
N SER A 425 -44.47 -6.72 -72.55
CA SER A 425 -44.44 -8.09 -72.08
C SER A 425 -43.75 -8.19 -70.73
N ASP A 426 -44.15 -9.14 -69.87
CA ASP A 426 -43.54 -9.32 -68.55
C ASP A 426 -42.02 -9.49 -68.62
N ALA A 427 -41.50 -10.01 -69.74
CA ALA A 427 -40.07 -10.11 -70.05
C ALA A 427 -39.40 -8.74 -70.23
N GLU A 428 -40.03 -7.78 -70.92
CA GLU A 428 -39.52 -6.42 -71.09
C GLU A 428 -39.53 -5.67 -69.75
N GLN A 429 -40.61 -5.80 -68.98
CA GLN A 429 -40.70 -5.25 -67.63
C GLN A 429 -39.65 -5.88 -66.68
N SER A 430 -39.34 -7.17 -66.87
CA SER A 430 -38.28 -7.85 -66.10
C SER A 430 -36.89 -7.38 -66.48
N LEU A 431 -36.62 -7.16 -67.78
CA LEU A 431 -35.37 -6.55 -68.25
C LEU A 431 -35.21 -5.11 -67.76
N GLN A 432 -36.27 -4.30 -67.78
CA GLN A 432 -36.24 -2.93 -67.23
C GLN A 432 -35.96 -2.93 -65.73
N ARG A 433 -36.60 -3.82 -64.95
CA ARG A 433 -36.31 -4.01 -63.52
C ARG A 433 -34.87 -4.46 -63.27
N MET A 434 -34.37 -5.42 -64.04
CA MET A 434 -32.98 -5.89 -63.95
C MET A 434 -31.98 -4.79 -64.28
N LEU A 435 -32.22 -3.99 -65.33
CA LEU A 435 -31.38 -2.84 -65.67
C LEU A 435 -31.37 -1.80 -64.55
N GLN A 436 -32.54 -1.45 -63.99
CA GLN A 436 -32.64 -0.56 -62.83
C GLN A 436 -31.90 -1.10 -61.59
N GLU A 437 -32.00 -2.40 -61.31
CA GLU A 437 -31.26 -3.05 -60.22
C GLU A 437 -29.73 -3.02 -60.45
N THR A 438 -29.27 -3.29 -61.68
CA THR A 438 -27.84 -3.19 -62.02
C THR A 438 -27.32 -1.76 -61.99
N GLN A 439 -28.13 -0.78 -62.38
CA GLN A 439 -27.77 0.64 -62.32
C GLN A 439 -27.70 1.13 -60.88
N ALA A 440 -28.69 0.79 -60.04
CA ALA A 440 -28.66 1.11 -58.61
C ALA A 440 -27.43 0.50 -57.90
N ARG A 441 -27.05 -0.75 -58.23
CA ARG A 441 -25.80 -1.36 -57.73
C ARG A 441 -24.54 -0.66 -58.26
N LEU A 442 -24.54 -0.19 -59.51
CA LEU A 442 -23.42 0.56 -60.06
C LEU A 442 -23.26 1.90 -59.33
N ASP A 443 -24.36 2.62 -59.11
CA ASP A 443 -24.37 3.89 -58.37
C ASP A 443 -23.94 3.69 -56.90
N GLU A 444 -24.38 2.60 -56.25
CA GLU A 444 -23.93 2.18 -54.91
C GLU A 444 -22.42 1.89 -54.87
N HIS A 445 -21.89 1.13 -55.84
CA HIS A 445 -20.46 0.85 -55.95
C HIS A 445 -19.63 2.10 -56.25
N VAL A 446 -20.10 3.01 -57.11
CA VAL A 446 -19.45 4.30 -57.38
C VAL A 446 -19.42 5.15 -56.13
N HIS A 447 -20.52 5.20 -55.35
CA HIS A 447 -20.56 5.93 -54.09
C HIS A 447 -19.59 5.34 -53.05
N ALA A 448 -19.58 4.02 -52.87
CA ALA A 448 -18.66 3.33 -51.96
C ALA A 448 -17.18 3.55 -52.36
N LEU A 449 -16.86 3.51 -53.65
CA LEU A 449 -15.51 3.83 -54.14
C LEU A 449 -15.15 5.30 -53.87
N SER A 450 -16.09 6.24 -54.02
CA SER A 450 -15.85 7.65 -53.69
C SER A 450 -15.55 7.86 -52.20
N GLU A 451 -16.30 7.20 -51.29
CA GLU A 451 -15.99 7.27 -49.85
C GLU A 451 -14.60 6.73 -49.53
N VAL A 452 -14.24 5.58 -50.14
CA VAL A 452 -12.92 4.96 -49.96
C VAL A 452 -11.81 5.85 -50.52
N GLN A 453 -12.03 6.53 -51.65
CA GLN A 453 -11.10 7.53 -52.16
C GLN A 453 -10.90 8.68 -51.18
N PHE A 454 -11.97 9.33 -50.72
CA PHE A 454 -11.87 10.44 -49.77
C PHE A 454 -11.16 10.04 -48.46
N ARG A 455 -11.48 8.86 -47.90
CA ARG A 455 -10.79 8.31 -46.71
C ARG A 455 -9.28 8.10 -46.97
N ASN A 456 -8.91 7.60 -48.16
CA ASN A 456 -7.50 7.42 -48.54
C ASN A 456 -6.77 8.73 -48.85
N GLU A 457 -7.46 9.78 -49.27
CA GLU A 457 -6.89 11.12 -49.48
C GLU A 457 -6.65 11.84 -48.14
N ASP A 458 -7.61 11.79 -47.22
CA ASP A 458 -7.48 12.29 -45.85
C ASP A 458 -6.33 11.59 -45.09
N LEU A 459 -6.28 10.25 -45.11
CA LEU A 459 -5.18 9.49 -44.50
C LEU A 459 -3.80 9.87 -45.08
N ARG A 460 -3.70 10.17 -46.39
CA ARG A 460 -2.44 10.66 -46.99
C ARG A 460 -2.08 12.06 -46.49
N GLN A 461 -3.05 12.97 -46.37
CA GLN A 461 -2.82 14.31 -45.82
C GLN A 461 -2.35 14.23 -44.35
N GLN A 462 -2.97 13.38 -43.54
CA GLN A 462 -2.56 13.13 -42.15
C GLN A 462 -1.15 12.54 -42.07
N LEU A 463 -0.80 11.52 -42.89
CA LEU A 463 0.54 10.94 -42.92
C LEU A 463 1.62 11.95 -43.34
N VAL A 464 1.34 12.83 -44.30
CA VAL A 464 2.26 13.92 -44.68
C VAL A 464 2.43 14.91 -43.54
N ALA A 465 1.34 15.34 -42.89
CA ALA A 465 1.40 16.24 -41.75
C ALA A 465 2.20 15.66 -40.56
N ILE A 466 1.98 14.38 -40.23
CA ILE A 466 2.72 13.64 -39.20
C ILE A 466 4.21 13.51 -39.58
N THR A 467 4.52 13.28 -40.86
CA THR A 467 5.91 13.19 -41.33
C THR A 467 6.64 14.54 -41.20
N ILE A 468 5.97 15.65 -41.53
CA ILE A 468 6.51 17.01 -41.39
C ILE A 468 6.74 17.35 -39.92
N THR A 469 5.78 17.10 -39.03
CA THR A 469 5.93 17.40 -37.59
C THR A 469 7.00 16.51 -36.95
N ARG A 470 7.06 15.21 -37.28
CA ARG A 470 8.12 14.31 -36.83
C ARG A 470 9.50 14.83 -37.24
N ASN A 471 9.67 15.20 -38.52
CA ASN A 471 10.96 15.67 -39.03
C ASN A 471 11.39 17.02 -38.41
N GLY A 472 10.42 17.92 -38.15
CA GLY A 472 10.66 19.14 -37.39
C GLY A 472 11.10 18.88 -35.94
N LEU A 473 10.44 17.95 -35.25
CA LEU A 473 10.80 17.55 -33.88
C LEU A 473 12.18 16.85 -33.81
N THR A 474 12.56 16.05 -34.81
CA THR A 474 13.93 15.49 -34.85
C THR A 474 14.99 16.57 -35.08
N ALA A 475 14.71 17.59 -35.90
CA ALA A 475 15.64 18.68 -36.14
C ALA A 475 15.82 19.58 -34.90
N THR A 476 14.75 19.86 -34.14
CA THR A 476 14.89 20.61 -32.88
C THR A 476 15.61 19.78 -31.81
N ALA A 477 15.32 18.48 -31.71
CA ALA A 477 16.03 17.59 -30.79
C ALA A 477 17.55 17.52 -31.08
N GLN A 478 17.95 17.45 -32.35
CA GLN A 478 19.35 17.54 -32.78
C GLN A 478 19.97 18.89 -32.38
N GLY A 479 19.27 20.01 -32.65
CA GLY A 479 19.75 21.34 -32.24
C GLY A 479 19.91 21.53 -30.72
N TYR A 480 19.13 20.81 -29.89
CA TYR A 480 19.36 20.76 -28.44
C TYR A 480 20.57 19.90 -28.07
N TYR A 481 20.77 18.75 -28.71
CA TYR A 481 21.91 17.86 -28.48
C TYR A 481 23.25 18.55 -28.86
N ASP A 482 23.32 19.17 -30.04
CA ASP A 482 24.50 19.89 -30.51
C ASP A 482 24.82 21.09 -29.59
N ARG A 483 23.80 21.73 -29.02
CA ARG A 483 23.96 22.80 -28.04
C ARG A 483 24.44 22.29 -26.68
N ALA A 484 23.99 21.11 -26.25
CA ALA A 484 24.42 20.48 -25.00
C ALA A 484 25.89 20.06 -25.08
N THR A 485 26.29 19.33 -26.11
CA THR A 485 27.70 18.94 -26.35
C THR A 485 28.62 20.17 -26.54
N SER A 486 28.14 21.22 -27.21
CA SER A 486 28.84 22.51 -27.31
C SER A 486 28.95 23.30 -26.01
N ALA A 487 28.13 22.99 -25.00
CA ALA A 487 28.22 23.58 -23.65
C ALA A 487 29.13 22.73 -22.75
N GLU A 488 29.02 21.41 -22.82
CA GLU A 488 29.85 20.43 -22.11
C GLU A 488 31.33 20.54 -22.49
N THR A 489 31.65 20.63 -23.79
CA THR A 489 33.03 20.88 -24.25
C THR A 489 33.62 22.19 -23.72
N LYS A 490 32.80 23.26 -23.60
CA LYS A 490 33.21 24.52 -22.99
C LYS A 490 33.38 24.42 -21.48
N PHE A 491 32.53 23.65 -20.80
CA PHE A 491 32.66 23.37 -19.37
C PHE A 491 33.95 22.61 -19.07
N PHE A 492 34.30 21.60 -19.86
CA PHE A 492 35.57 20.89 -19.71
C PHE A 492 36.79 21.77 -20.03
N ALA A 493 36.72 22.61 -21.07
CA ALA A 493 37.78 23.58 -21.36
C ALA A 493 37.97 24.58 -20.19
N LEU A 494 36.88 25.16 -19.69
CA LEU A 494 36.91 26.06 -18.53
C LEU A 494 37.40 25.35 -17.26
N ARG A 495 37.04 24.08 -17.01
CA ARG A 495 37.56 23.32 -15.86
C ARG A 495 39.07 23.06 -15.99
N ALA A 496 39.56 22.82 -17.21
CA ALA A 496 41.00 22.67 -17.48
C ALA A 496 41.75 23.99 -17.26
N GLU A 497 41.36 25.09 -17.93
CA GLU A 497 41.90 26.44 -17.73
C GLU A 497 41.90 26.83 -16.24
N HIS A 498 40.80 26.54 -15.54
CA HIS A 498 40.67 26.83 -14.13
C HIS A 498 41.61 26.00 -13.25
N SER A 499 41.81 24.72 -13.57
CA SER A 499 42.80 23.87 -12.86
C SER A 499 44.24 24.34 -13.09
N GLU A 500 44.55 24.83 -14.30
CA GLU A 500 45.86 25.40 -14.62
C GLU A 500 46.09 26.72 -13.88
N LEU A 501 45.11 27.64 -13.89
CA LEU A 501 45.18 28.90 -13.14
C LEU A 501 45.34 28.68 -11.63
N LYS A 502 44.67 27.66 -11.06
CA LYS A 502 44.91 27.23 -9.67
C LYS A 502 46.34 26.78 -9.44
N GLN A 503 46.89 25.93 -10.31
CA GLN A 503 48.27 25.47 -10.18
C GLN A 503 49.26 26.64 -10.30
N GLN A 504 49.06 27.55 -11.25
CA GLN A 504 49.85 28.78 -11.40
C GLN A 504 49.77 29.68 -10.15
N LEU A 505 48.62 29.75 -9.48
CA LEU A 505 48.41 30.50 -8.24
C LEU A 505 49.14 29.85 -7.05
N VAL A 506 49.08 28.52 -6.91
CA VAL A 506 49.85 27.76 -5.90
C VAL A 506 51.35 27.93 -6.11
N ASP A 507 51.83 27.78 -7.35
CA ASP A 507 53.22 28.03 -7.74
C ASP A 507 53.66 29.46 -7.41
N ALA A 508 52.80 30.46 -7.64
CA ALA A 508 53.08 31.85 -7.30
C ALA A 508 53.12 32.09 -5.78
N LYS A 509 52.18 31.51 -5.00
CA LYS A 509 52.20 31.54 -3.53
C LYS A 509 53.49 30.88 -3.00
N ALA A 510 53.92 29.74 -3.54
CA ALA A 510 55.16 29.07 -3.16
C ALA A 510 56.41 29.92 -3.43
N ARG A 511 56.57 30.44 -4.65
CA ARG A 511 57.70 31.32 -5.03
C ARG A 511 57.74 32.64 -4.24
N ALA A 512 56.60 33.11 -3.73
CA ALA A 512 56.54 34.28 -2.85
C ALA A 512 57.01 33.97 -1.42
N LEU A 513 56.71 32.78 -0.90
CA LEU A 513 57.22 32.30 0.40
C LEU A 513 58.72 32.01 0.37
N GLU A 514 59.25 31.51 -0.76
CA GLU A 514 60.68 31.26 -0.98
C GLU A 514 61.49 32.53 -1.32
N HIS A 515 60.87 33.71 -1.37
CA HIS A 515 61.52 34.94 -1.80
C HIS A 515 62.64 35.36 -0.82
N SER A 516 63.81 35.71 -1.37
CA SER A 516 65.04 36.11 -0.64
C SER A 516 64.96 37.41 0.20
N VAL A 517 63.76 37.94 0.44
CA VAL A 517 63.52 39.15 1.24
C VAL A 517 62.57 38.75 2.38
N PRO A 518 63.02 38.70 3.64
CA PRO A 518 62.26 38.10 4.73
C PRO A 518 60.90 38.78 4.96
N GLU A 519 60.84 40.10 4.82
CA GLU A 519 59.61 40.89 4.93
C GLU A 519 58.50 40.41 3.96
N ARG A 520 58.85 39.90 2.78
CA ARG A 520 57.89 39.38 1.79
C ARG A 520 57.35 38.00 2.18
N ALA A 521 58.23 37.12 2.65
CA ALA A 521 57.84 35.82 3.16
C ALA A 521 56.96 35.97 4.42
N GLU A 522 57.35 36.82 5.36
CA GLU A 522 56.55 37.13 6.56
C GLU A 522 55.17 37.69 6.19
N PHE A 523 55.09 38.66 5.26
CA PHE A 523 53.83 39.22 4.79
C PHE A 523 52.90 38.15 4.20
N GLU A 524 53.39 37.25 3.34
CA GLU A 524 52.57 36.15 2.81
C GLU A 524 52.20 35.12 3.89
N THR A 525 53.05 34.82 4.89
CA THR A 525 52.59 33.98 6.02
C THR A 525 51.52 34.65 6.88
N LEU A 526 51.50 35.99 6.98
CA LEU A 526 50.42 36.72 7.65
C LEU A 526 49.16 36.72 6.79
N ARG A 527 49.28 36.89 5.47
CA ARG A 527 48.17 36.81 4.52
C ARG A 527 47.49 35.44 4.54
N LEU A 528 48.26 34.35 4.52
CA LEU A 528 47.76 32.97 4.64
C LEU A 528 47.08 32.71 6.01
N LYS A 529 47.51 33.38 7.09
CA LYS A 529 46.82 33.31 8.39
C LYS A 529 45.49 34.06 8.34
N VAL A 530 45.44 35.25 7.75
CA VAL A 530 44.19 36.00 7.54
C VAL A 530 43.20 35.19 6.72
N GLU A 531 43.62 34.71 5.54
CA GLU A 531 42.83 33.86 4.62
C GLU A 531 42.22 32.66 5.37
N LYS A 532 42.99 31.95 6.21
CA LYS A 532 42.49 30.87 7.07
C LYS A 532 41.51 31.34 8.13
N THR A 533 41.81 32.40 8.87
CA THR A 533 40.89 32.92 9.90
C THR A 533 39.58 33.47 9.33
N GLU A 534 39.59 33.97 8.08
CA GLU A 534 38.37 34.40 7.38
C GLU A 534 37.52 33.19 6.94
N VAL A 535 38.13 32.10 6.47
CA VAL A 535 37.44 30.83 6.20
C VAL A 535 36.87 30.21 7.48
N GLU A 536 37.66 30.11 8.55
CA GLU A 536 37.21 29.61 9.87
C GLU A 536 36.04 30.46 10.41
N LYS A 537 36.15 31.79 10.32
CA LYS A 537 35.07 32.70 10.69
C LYS A 537 33.81 32.46 9.85
N ALA A 538 33.92 32.37 8.53
CA ALA A 538 32.78 32.13 7.64
C ALA A 538 32.10 30.77 7.92
N GLN A 539 32.87 29.72 8.23
CA GLN A 539 32.32 28.44 8.68
C GLN A 539 31.56 28.57 10.00
N MET A 540 32.09 29.32 10.97
CA MET A 540 31.45 29.53 12.27
C MET A 540 30.21 30.42 12.18
N GLU A 541 30.22 31.45 11.33
CA GLU A 541 29.03 32.27 11.03
C GLU A 541 27.95 31.44 10.31
N LYS A 542 28.32 30.55 9.38
CA LYS A 542 27.39 29.59 8.74
C LYS A 542 26.78 28.62 9.76
N ARG A 543 27.57 28.10 10.70
CA ARG A 543 27.08 27.24 11.80
C ARG A 543 26.11 27.99 12.72
N LEU A 544 26.45 29.20 13.14
CA LEU A 544 25.61 30.05 14.00
C LEU A 544 24.29 30.43 13.29
N ALA A 545 24.33 30.74 12.00
CA ALA A 545 23.15 30.99 11.18
C ALA A 545 22.28 29.75 10.95
N GLY A 546 22.83 28.53 11.10
CA GLY A 546 22.05 27.28 11.18
C GLY A 546 21.30 27.20 12.50
N VAL A 547 22.04 27.23 13.62
CA VAL A 547 21.48 27.13 14.99
C VAL A 547 20.38 28.18 15.24
N ASN A 548 20.54 29.41 14.74
CA ASN A 548 19.50 30.44 14.86
C ASN A 548 18.20 30.06 14.12
N LYS A 549 18.29 29.47 12.92
CA LYS A 549 17.10 29.00 12.18
C LYS A 549 16.42 27.84 12.88
N ASP A 550 17.20 26.93 13.46
CA ASP A 550 16.66 25.81 14.24
C ASP A 550 15.93 26.33 15.50
N HIS A 551 16.49 27.33 16.18
CA HIS A 551 15.83 28.01 17.30
C HIS A 551 14.55 28.76 16.89
N GLU A 552 14.55 29.43 15.74
CA GLU A 552 13.36 30.10 15.18
C GLU A 552 12.27 29.08 14.81
N PHE A 553 12.63 28.00 14.12
CA PHE A 553 11.73 26.90 13.77
C PHE A 553 11.13 26.23 15.02
N LEU A 554 11.94 25.90 16.02
CA LEU A 554 11.45 25.32 17.29
C LEU A 554 10.49 26.25 18.02
N ARG A 555 10.73 27.57 17.96
CA ARG A 555 9.84 28.59 18.54
C ARG A 555 8.51 28.67 17.79
N GLU A 556 8.51 28.63 16.46
CA GLU A 556 7.29 28.61 15.64
C GLU A 556 6.48 27.31 15.85
N GLN A 557 7.14 26.16 15.92
CA GLN A 557 6.51 24.88 16.25
C GLN A 557 5.87 24.92 17.64
N TYR A 558 6.58 25.38 18.67
CA TYR A 558 6.03 25.51 20.02
C TYR A 558 4.80 26.45 20.05
N GLN A 559 4.86 27.58 19.34
CA GLN A 559 3.74 28.52 19.25
C GLN A 559 2.52 27.88 18.53
N THR A 560 2.76 27.14 17.44
CA THR A 560 1.70 26.46 16.68
C THR A 560 1.07 25.31 17.48
N ILE A 561 1.89 24.52 18.19
CA ILE A 561 1.41 23.45 19.08
C ILE A 561 0.59 24.05 20.24
N SER A 562 1.04 25.14 20.85
CA SER A 562 0.32 25.84 21.92
C SER A 562 -1.04 26.38 21.45
N GLN A 563 -1.09 27.05 20.30
CA GLN A 563 -2.35 27.52 19.70
C GLN A 563 -3.29 26.35 19.37
N ARG A 564 -2.77 25.25 18.83
CA ARG A 564 -3.56 24.05 18.52
C ARG A 564 -4.09 23.35 19.79
N ALA A 565 -3.30 23.29 20.86
CA ALA A 565 -3.73 22.76 22.15
C ALA A 565 -4.85 23.59 22.77
N GLN A 566 -4.76 24.94 22.69
CA GLN A 566 -5.83 25.83 23.12
C GLN A 566 -7.12 25.64 22.31
N ALA A 567 -7.02 25.51 20.97
CA ALA A 567 -8.18 25.28 20.11
C ALA A 567 -8.85 23.91 20.35
N LEU A 568 -8.07 22.86 20.65
CA LEU A 568 -8.58 21.55 21.05
C LEU A 568 -9.24 21.59 22.44
N LEU A 569 -8.69 22.37 23.38
CA LEU A 569 -9.30 22.56 24.70
C LEU A 569 -10.68 23.22 24.60
N SER A 570 -10.83 24.28 23.79
CA SER A 570 -12.14 24.91 23.56
C SER A 570 -13.13 23.96 22.89
N GLN A 571 -12.69 23.16 21.91
CA GLN A 571 -13.55 22.15 21.27
C GLN A 571 -13.99 21.06 22.25
N ALA A 572 -13.13 20.65 23.18
CA ALA A 572 -13.50 19.71 24.24
C ALA A 572 -14.58 20.31 25.16
N THR A 573 -14.42 21.55 25.62
CA THR A 573 -15.43 22.21 26.47
C THR A 573 -16.75 22.46 25.75
N ASP A 574 -16.72 22.83 24.46
CA ASP A 574 -17.93 23.00 23.65
C ASP A 574 -18.69 21.67 23.47
N LEU A 575 -17.95 20.58 23.24
CA LEU A 575 -18.52 19.23 23.14
C LEU A 575 -19.11 18.77 24.47
N GLU A 576 -18.41 18.96 25.59
CA GLU A 576 -18.92 18.63 26.94
C GLU A 576 -20.22 19.39 27.27
N VAL A 577 -20.28 20.70 26.96
CA VAL A 577 -21.49 21.52 27.12
C VAL A 577 -22.63 21.00 26.23
N SER A 578 -22.34 20.64 24.98
CA SER A 578 -23.35 20.08 24.06
C SER A 578 -23.89 18.71 24.52
N LEU A 579 -23.03 17.88 25.12
CA LEU A 579 -23.36 16.56 25.64
C LEU A 579 -24.24 16.69 26.90
N ALA A 580 -23.90 17.60 27.82
CA ALA A 580 -24.73 17.92 28.97
C ALA A 580 -26.11 18.47 28.56
N ALA A 581 -26.16 19.34 27.55
CA ALA A 581 -27.43 19.82 26.99
C ALA A 581 -28.27 18.66 26.41
N ALA A 582 -27.66 17.77 25.61
CA ALA A 582 -28.35 16.60 25.08
C ALA A 582 -28.87 15.64 26.17
N GLN A 583 -28.10 15.43 27.25
CA GLN A 583 -28.54 14.60 28.38
C GLN A 583 -29.71 15.21 29.15
N THR A 584 -29.72 16.53 29.39
CA THR A 584 -30.85 17.20 30.06
C THR A 584 -32.13 17.17 29.21
N LEU A 585 -32.01 17.28 27.88
CA LEU A 585 -33.13 17.08 26.95
C LEU A 585 -33.66 15.63 26.99
N ALA A 586 -32.80 14.62 26.82
CA ALA A 586 -33.18 13.22 26.79
C ALA A 586 -33.82 12.74 28.11
N THR A 587 -33.29 13.18 29.26
CA THR A 587 -33.89 12.88 30.57
C THR A 587 -35.24 13.58 30.77
N GLY A 588 -35.39 14.81 30.26
CA GLY A 588 -36.67 15.52 30.20
C GLY A 588 -37.71 14.84 29.31
N GLU A 589 -37.31 14.27 28.17
CA GLU A 589 -38.21 13.50 27.29
C GLU A 589 -38.63 12.16 27.90
N HIS A 590 -37.71 11.44 28.56
CA HIS A 590 -38.07 10.25 29.32
C HIS A 590 -39.05 10.56 30.47
N ALA A 591 -38.94 11.72 31.12
CA ALA A 591 -39.92 12.16 32.12
C ALA A 591 -41.30 12.43 31.49
N LYS A 592 -41.36 13.17 30.37
CA LYS A 592 -42.60 13.42 29.61
C LYS A 592 -43.28 12.12 29.15
N LEU A 593 -42.51 11.17 28.61
CA LEU A 593 -43.01 9.86 28.18
C LEU A 593 -43.63 9.06 29.34
N ARG A 594 -42.99 9.04 30.51
CA ARG A 594 -43.54 8.42 31.73
C ARG A 594 -44.84 9.09 32.16
N GLN A 595 -44.89 10.43 32.17
CA GLN A 595 -46.09 11.18 32.52
C GLN A 595 -47.26 10.86 31.58
N MET A 596 -47.05 10.90 30.26
CA MET A 596 -48.08 10.53 29.28
C MET A 596 -48.56 9.08 29.44
N GLY A 597 -47.67 8.15 29.83
CA GLY A 597 -48.03 6.78 30.17
C GLY A 597 -48.96 6.69 31.38
N TYR A 598 -48.65 7.40 32.47
CA TYR A 598 -49.52 7.46 33.66
C TYR A 598 -50.86 8.15 33.37
N ASP A 599 -50.88 9.23 32.58
CA ASP A 599 -52.12 9.91 32.20
C ASP A 599 -53.01 9.01 31.33
N ALA A 600 -52.43 8.27 30.39
CA ALA A 600 -53.14 7.28 29.58
C ALA A 600 -53.69 6.12 30.43
N GLN A 601 -52.91 5.56 31.34
CA GLN A 601 -53.36 4.51 32.27
C GLN A 601 -54.50 5.02 33.16
N THR A 602 -54.36 6.22 33.73
CA THR A 602 -55.39 6.83 34.60
C THR A 602 -56.66 7.17 33.80
N LYS A 603 -56.55 7.48 32.51
CA LYS A 603 -57.70 7.61 31.61
C LYS A 603 -58.42 6.27 31.40
N SER A 604 -57.70 5.18 31.11
CA SER A 604 -58.30 3.83 31.00
C SER A 604 -59.03 3.43 32.27
N LEU A 605 -58.39 3.59 33.44
CA LEU A 605 -58.98 3.27 34.74
C LEU A 605 -60.23 4.12 35.04
N ARG A 606 -60.27 5.40 34.64
CA ARG A 606 -61.48 6.24 34.75
C ARG A 606 -62.61 5.75 33.86
N ASP A 607 -62.31 5.34 32.63
CA ASP A 607 -63.31 4.87 31.67
C ASP A 607 -63.82 3.46 31.99
N GLU A 608 -62.98 2.60 32.57
CA GLU A 608 -63.40 1.34 33.22
C GLU A 608 -64.29 1.62 34.43
N ASN A 609 -63.95 2.58 35.29
CA ASN A 609 -64.80 2.97 36.42
C ASN A 609 -66.20 3.44 35.97
N LYS A 610 -66.29 4.19 34.86
CA LYS A 610 -67.58 4.57 34.24
C LYS A 610 -68.37 3.34 33.79
N LYS A 611 -67.74 2.39 33.08
CA LYS A 611 -68.37 1.12 32.64
C LYS A 611 -68.90 0.31 33.82
N VAL A 612 -68.10 0.13 34.88
CA VAL A 612 -68.51 -0.60 36.08
C VAL A 612 -69.67 0.10 36.80
N LYS A 613 -69.65 1.43 36.89
CA LYS A 613 -70.78 2.20 37.47
C LYS A 613 -72.06 2.13 36.65
N ALA A 614 -71.97 2.10 35.32
CA ALA A 614 -73.13 1.85 34.46
C ALA A 614 -73.70 0.45 34.70
N ILE A 615 -72.86 -0.59 34.67
CA ILE A 615 -73.26 -1.98 34.95
C ILE A 615 -73.89 -2.15 36.34
N LEU A 616 -73.40 -1.43 37.35
CA LEU A 616 -74.03 -1.41 38.68
C LEU A 616 -75.40 -0.74 38.65
N GLY A 617 -75.53 0.42 37.99
CA GLY A 617 -76.83 1.09 37.81
C GLY A 617 -77.86 0.23 37.07
N ASP A 618 -77.45 -0.45 36.01
CA ASP A 618 -78.29 -1.40 35.25
C ASP A 618 -78.74 -2.58 36.12
N ARG A 619 -77.84 -3.10 36.97
CA ARG A 619 -78.16 -4.19 37.91
C ARG A 619 -79.08 -3.72 39.03
N ASP A 620 -78.87 -2.54 39.59
CA ASP A 620 -79.73 -1.96 40.63
C ASP A 620 -81.14 -1.67 40.10
N ALA A 621 -81.25 -1.21 38.84
CA ALA A 621 -82.53 -1.06 38.15
C ALA A 621 -83.21 -2.42 37.91
N ALA A 622 -82.46 -3.43 37.48
CA ALA A 622 -82.98 -4.79 37.30
C ALA A 622 -83.41 -5.45 38.62
N VAL A 623 -82.72 -5.18 39.74
CA VAL A 623 -83.13 -5.64 41.07
C VAL A 623 -84.43 -4.97 41.51
N LYS A 624 -84.53 -3.63 41.40
CA LYS A 624 -85.77 -2.89 41.72
C LYS A 624 -86.98 -3.42 40.94
N PHE A 625 -86.83 -3.62 39.63
CA PHE A 625 -87.89 -4.20 38.79
C PHE A 625 -88.30 -5.62 39.23
N ARG A 626 -87.36 -6.42 39.76
CA ARG A 626 -87.67 -7.75 40.31
C ARG A 626 -88.34 -7.66 41.69
N ASP A 627 -87.93 -6.75 42.55
CA ASP A 627 -88.57 -6.53 43.85
C ASP A 627 -89.98 -5.96 43.71
N GLU A 628 -90.21 -5.07 42.75
CA GLU A 628 -91.52 -4.53 42.37
C GLU A 628 -92.47 -5.65 41.87
N GLU A 629 -92.01 -6.51 40.94
CA GLU A 629 -92.81 -7.65 40.47
C GLU A 629 -93.01 -8.71 41.57
N ILE A 630 -92.03 -8.93 42.46
CA ILE A 630 -92.19 -9.79 43.64
C ILE A 630 -93.21 -9.20 44.64
N ALA A 631 -93.25 -7.88 44.82
CA ALA A 631 -94.25 -7.21 45.66
C ALA A 631 -95.65 -7.39 45.06
N ARG A 632 -95.79 -7.17 43.74
CA ARG A 632 -97.02 -7.37 42.98
C ARG A 632 -97.52 -8.82 43.04
N LEU A 633 -96.63 -9.80 42.91
CA LEU A 633 -96.97 -11.23 43.05
C LEU A 633 -97.37 -11.59 44.48
N LYS A 634 -96.73 -11.02 45.51
CA LYS A 634 -97.13 -11.18 46.92
C LYS A 634 -98.49 -10.54 47.22
N GLU A 635 -98.83 -9.44 46.55
CA GLU A 635 -100.14 -8.80 46.67
C GLU A 635 -101.23 -9.64 45.99
N ALA A 636 -100.99 -10.10 44.75
CA ALA A 636 -101.88 -11.04 44.06
C ALA A 636 -102.10 -12.35 44.86
N ALA A 637 -101.06 -12.87 45.51
CA ALA A 637 -101.11 -14.07 46.33
C ALA A 637 -101.93 -13.94 47.64
N ARG A 638 -102.42 -12.74 48.00
CA ARG A 638 -103.37 -12.59 49.12
C ARG A 638 -104.80 -13.04 48.77
N GLY A 639 -105.09 -13.34 47.50
CA GLY A 639 -106.39 -13.86 47.06
C GLY A 639 -106.49 -15.39 47.00
N ARG A 640 -107.04 -16.00 48.07
CA ARG A 640 -107.64 -17.37 48.12
C ARG A 640 -106.84 -18.60 47.62
N MET A 641 -106.59 -19.53 48.56
CA MET A 641 -106.94 -20.97 48.47
C MET A 641 -106.32 -21.86 47.35
N GLY A 642 -105.67 -23.00 47.68
CA GLY A 642 -105.50 -24.07 46.66
C GLY A 642 -104.36 -25.11 46.82
N THR A 643 -104.45 -25.96 47.84
CA THR A 643 -103.87 -27.33 47.95
C THR A 643 -103.05 -27.99 46.80
N ARG A 644 -101.88 -28.54 47.20
CA ARG A 644 -101.34 -29.90 46.89
C ARG A 644 -101.13 -30.37 45.42
N GLY A 645 -99.86 -30.51 45.03
CA GLY A 645 -99.36 -31.44 44.00
C GLY A 645 -97.81 -31.43 44.00
N THR A 646 -97.11 -32.36 44.66
CA THR A 646 -96.68 -33.71 44.23
C THR A 646 -95.52 -33.76 43.23
N SER A 647 -94.73 -34.84 43.34
CA SER A 647 -93.60 -35.27 42.49
C SER A 647 -92.28 -34.49 42.58
N VAL A 648 -91.23 -35.22 42.97
CA VAL A 648 -89.82 -34.91 42.69
C VAL A 648 -89.42 -35.64 41.41
N PRO A 649 -88.92 -34.95 40.37
CA PRO A 649 -88.10 -35.58 39.32
C PRO A 649 -86.62 -35.63 39.75
N ARG A 650 -85.89 -36.63 39.28
CA ARG A 650 -84.47 -36.85 39.63
C ARG A 650 -83.54 -36.00 38.76
N SER A 651 -82.35 -35.71 39.28
CA SER A 651 -81.28 -35.01 38.57
C SER A 651 -80.83 -35.73 37.29
N PRO A 652 -80.67 -35.00 36.16
CA PRO A 652 -79.69 -35.35 35.14
C PRO A 652 -78.29 -34.98 35.66
N ARG A 653 -77.36 -35.94 35.71
CA ARG A 653 -75.94 -35.63 35.91
C ARG A 653 -75.37 -35.16 34.58
N LEU A 654 -75.00 -33.88 34.45
CA LEU A 654 -74.05 -33.48 33.41
C LEU A 654 -72.65 -33.93 33.84
N GLY A 655 -71.99 -34.70 32.98
CA GLY A 655 -70.69 -35.29 33.25
C GLY A 655 -69.51 -34.40 32.83
N SER A 656 -68.32 -34.80 33.26
CA SER A 656 -67.07 -34.40 32.62
C SER A 656 -67.02 -34.90 31.15
N PRO A 657 -66.10 -34.34 30.35
CA PRO A 657 -65.00 -35.21 29.93
C PRO A 657 -63.64 -34.70 30.42
N MET A 658 -62.69 -35.62 30.56
CA MET A 658 -61.27 -35.32 30.69
C MET A 658 -60.66 -34.97 29.33
N ARG A 659 -59.43 -34.44 29.37
CA ARG A 659 -58.38 -34.53 28.34
C ARG A 659 -58.73 -35.35 27.09
N MET A 660 -58.58 -34.73 25.93
CA MET A 660 -57.51 -35.17 25.02
C MET A 660 -56.55 -34.01 24.82
N GLY A 661 -55.26 -34.33 24.78
CA GLY A 661 -54.21 -33.42 24.33
C GLY A 661 -53.48 -34.12 23.21
N ASP A 662 -53.45 -33.49 22.04
CA ASP A 662 -52.68 -33.86 20.86
C ASP A 662 -52.24 -32.52 20.27
N GLY A 663 -51.01 -32.33 19.76
CA GLY A 663 -50.12 -33.32 19.17
C GLY A 663 -49.56 -32.84 17.82
N GLY A 664 -49.90 -31.60 17.40
CA GLY A 664 -49.38 -30.94 16.21
C GLY A 664 -47.88 -30.63 16.27
N GLY A 665 -47.05 -31.67 16.19
CA GLY A 665 -45.60 -31.57 16.14
C GLY A 665 -45.09 -31.25 14.73
N ALA A 666 -44.79 -29.97 14.48
CA ALA A 666 -44.06 -29.50 13.29
C ALA A 666 -43.08 -28.38 13.69
N THR A 667 -41.88 -28.79 14.11
CA THR A 667 -40.72 -27.92 14.45
C THR A 667 -39.95 -27.51 13.18
N PRO A 668 -38.99 -26.53 13.18
CA PRO A 668 -38.33 -25.89 14.33
C PRO A 668 -38.14 -24.34 14.25
N ARG A 669 -37.41 -23.78 15.25
CA ARG A 669 -36.93 -22.37 15.43
C ARG A 669 -38.01 -21.32 15.81
N GLY A 670 -37.77 -20.37 16.74
CA GLY A 670 -36.67 -20.27 17.72
C GLY A 670 -36.60 -18.95 18.54
N ARG A 671 -36.12 -19.06 19.81
CA ARG A 671 -35.50 -18.04 20.71
C ARG A 671 -36.24 -16.74 21.17
N GLY A 672 -36.18 -16.52 22.50
CA GLY A 672 -36.15 -15.20 23.18
C GLY A 672 -37.48 -14.65 23.74
N SER A 673 -37.53 -13.93 24.87
CA SER A 673 -36.58 -13.73 25.99
C SER A 673 -37.31 -13.20 27.24
N ARG A 674 -36.76 -13.38 28.46
CA ARG A 674 -37.32 -12.85 29.72
C ARG A 674 -36.75 -11.48 30.11
N GLN A 675 -37.42 -10.77 31.03
CA GLN A 675 -36.92 -9.55 31.67
C GLN A 675 -35.84 -9.85 32.73
N GLY A 676 -34.88 -8.92 32.85
CA GLY A 676 -34.62 -8.20 34.10
C GLY A 676 -33.69 -8.81 35.15
N SER A 677 -32.39 -8.44 35.10
CA SER A 677 -31.58 -7.98 36.26
C SER A 677 -30.19 -7.53 35.79
N PRO A 678 -29.74 -6.28 36.07
CA PRO A 678 -28.37 -5.84 35.84
C PRO A 678 -27.55 -5.76 37.13
N ALA A 679 -26.31 -6.26 37.08
CA ALA A 679 -25.21 -5.97 38.00
C ALA A 679 -23.91 -5.83 37.17
N ALA A 680 -22.90 -5.14 37.69
CA ALA A 680 -21.75 -4.69 36.89
C ALA A 680 -20.60 -5.72 36.78
N GLY A 681 -19.88 -5.73 35.64
CA GLY A 681 -18.68 -6.54 35.40
C GLY A 681 -18.16 -6.54 33.95
N GLU A 682 -17.13 -5.72 33.69
CA GLU A 682 -16.03 -5.82 32.70
C GLU A 682 -16.21 -6.26 31.21
N VAL A 683 -15.98 -5.27 30.33
CA VAL A 683 -15.18 -5.21 29.06
C VAL A 683 -14.59 -6.49 28.42
N LYS A 684 -14.93 -6.78 27.14
CA LYS A 684 -14.02 -6.72 25.94
C LYS A 684 -14.84 -6.72 24.62
N GLY A 685 -14.25 -6.30 23.49
CA GLY A 685 -14.93 -6.11 22.18
C GLY A 685 -14.99 -7.38 21.29
N LYS A 686 -15.18 -7.29 19.97
CA LYS A 686 -15.22 -6.12 19.07
C LYS A 686 -15.82 -6.48 17.68
N GLY A 687 -16.57 -5.56 17.05
CA GLY A 687 -16.93 -5.61 15.61
C GLY A 687 -18.08 -6.56 15.21
N ALA A 688 -18.82 -6.34 14.12
CA ALA A 688 -18.88 -5.19 13.21
C ALA A 688 -20.28 -5.10 12.54
N GLY A 689 -20.68 -3.93 12.02
CA GLY A 689 -21.90 -3.79 11.22
C GLY A 689 -22.72 -2.51 11.46
N LEU A 690 -22.20 -1.33 11.11
CA LEU A 690 -22.98 -0.09 11.01
C LEU A 690 -22.69 0.62 9.68
N LEU A 691 -23.68 0.64 8.79
CA LEU A 691 -23.68 1.45 7.57
C LEU A 691 -24.16 2.87 7.89
N HIS A 692 -23.45 3.89 7.38
CA HIS A 692 -23.70 5.29 7.73
C HIS A 692 -24.66 5.97 6.74
N PRO A 693 -25.78 6.57 7.19
CA PRO A 693 -26.76 7.19 6.29
C PRO A 693 -26.47 8.69 6.06
N LEU A 694 -25.42 9.01 5.29
CA LEU A 694 -25.17 10.36 4.76
C LEU A 694 -24.74 10.31 3.29
N ARG A 695 -25.72 10.26 2.37
CA ARG A 695 -25.51 10.50 0.94
C ARG A 695 -26.71 11.24 0.33
N ASN A 696 -26.74 12.55 0.53
CA ASN A 696 -27.52 13.53 -0.25
C ASN A 696 -27.05 14.95 0.12
N VAL A 697 -26.89 15.81 -0.90
CA VAL A 697 -26.22 17.13 -0.94
C VAL A 697 -24.73 17.05 -1.31
N GLY A 698 -24.42 17.49 -2.53
CA GLY A 698 -23.13 17.33 -3.21
C GLY A 698 -23.32 16.65 -4.55
#